data_AF-A4RT45-F1
#
_entry.id   AF-A4RT45-F1
#
_cell.length_a   1.000
_cell.length_b   1.000
_cell.length_c   1.000
_cell.angle_alpha   90.00
_cell.angle_beta   90.00
_cell.angle_gamma   90.00
#
_symmetry.space_group_name_H-M   'P 1'
#
loop_
_entity.id
_entity.type
_entity.pdbx_description
1 polymer ?
#
loop_
_entity_poly.entity_id
_entity_poly.type
_entity_poly.pdbx_seq_one_letter_code
_entity_poly.pdbx_strand_id
1 'polypeptide(L)'
;MGSLSAHNAPVRYYKTYRRKSCLLSLQTRRVSSILRVQTETDLSTRTIQEIDSIQPSSDEDTGYISAAASTSYQLLDPVEYGEHGAAFLSGNYYPVGQEVTACCDYDAQAGDDSSTMKINGKIPSDFPLGQYAYVGPNPKFAVDHYKRWGAGPGQVDFGLGSGWHHWFEGDGMIYAVDFCTGNRVKFRNRFIRTSSWKREIESGKRIFRPLMNADGGTFLANALSNLITGGMFMKDSANTALLHFAGRTFALQDTCPPWELDPDTLETISACTFDGKLPPYVPFTAHPKVLPSTGELIFFGFNPVSPPHCSVGTLKPDGTISSINSLWSIPFVGSIFMHDFCVTEHFTVLFEGSMDIKPVRQLLGKHPLQYNEDKRARFGVLNRDAQSTSVTWFNCSSSQMVYHFINSWEEKNERNEQLIVITGIREDGFFQEAMRANGSSEWIKEAVRVGKIPKVHEWRINLVTGKVTERYLFSIPLETPRINDAFVGRRNRYAYAGRVLLSELESTTQLKFDAVVKIDMQEQKTVTYEHGPNRYGMEAQFVGRPGGVDEDDGWLVMYVHDESYTATDVNGRTECVIIDAQDVEAGPVATILLPERVPYGAHCMWRADLKYPGATFEDTAVAFEALSANFQVNEPKMFAFEQSQRGELLEAVWKGLSRVALGLFVHGWSPRIARENVTEYAFVRGAGLRFLEVSKLGSHRLREAVKERADATPAPPTLTLYDVEDDDSCRLVREVLSICDVSYLCKPCPTASCSNSSELAILQGVELGSEVVPFLRDDRNDDIAVKGADGIIQYLYQEYLDGEEPASLVSLFQRFAQASKINDASHRRTSRAGEQPLIFWGYEASPFCALVRKALNERGISYVFRPCARGSPRRSLLLNRTGIFQVPYLEDPNTGISLFESVDIISYLKKTYD
;
A
#
# COMPACT_ATOMS: atom_id res chain seq x y z
N MET A 1 -48.48 16.10 51.12
CA MET A 1 -47.46 16.14 52.20
C MET A 1 -46.11 15.97 51.49
N GLY A 2 -45.44 17.01 51.00
CA GLY A 2 -44.92 18.22 51.64
C GLY A 2 -43.40 18.00 51.85
N SER A 3 -42.46 18.83 51.42
CA SER A 3 -42.44 20.06 50.62
C SER A 3 -40.96 20.47 50.41
N LEU A 4 -40.61 21.02 49.23
CA LEU A 4 -39.73 22.19 48.97
C LEU A 4 -38.24 22.15 49.40
N SER A 5 -37.27 22.92 48.86
CA SER A 5 -36.94 23.52 47.55
C SER A 5 -35.81 24.55 47.80
N ALA A 6 -34.95 24.77 46.80
CA ALA A 6 -34.40 26.07 46.37
C ALA A 6 -33.13 26.71 47.04
N HIS A 7 -32.15 26.96 46.15
CA HIS A 7 -31.42 28.23 45.86
C HIS A 7 -30.57 28.97 46.91
N ASN A 8 -29.26 29.16 46.65
CA ASN A 8 -28.66 30.35 46.00
C ASN A 8 -27.10 30.37 46.08
N ALA A 9 -26.46 30.85 45.00
CA ALA A 9 -25.02 31.19 44.84
C ALA A 9 -24.73 32.62 45.42
N PRO A 10 -23.59 33.37 45.20
CA PRO A 10 -22.39 33.19 44.32
C PRO A 10 -21.02 33.80 44.84
N VAL A 11 -20.07 34.03 43.90
CA VAL A 11 -18.91 35.00 43.86
C VAL A 11 -17.51 34.39 44.12
N ARG A 12 -16.60 34.13 43.15
CA ARG A 12 -15.78 34.92 42.16
C ARG A 12 -14.73 35.88 42.76
N TYR A 13 -13.47 35.79 42.28
CA TYR A 13 -12.61 36.86 41.68
C TYR A 13 -11.15 36.29 41.52
N TYR A 14 -10.59 36.11 40.29
CA TYR A 14 -9.85 37.07 39.42
C TYR A 14 -8.40 37.36 39.90
N LYS A 15 -7.31 37.38 39.12
CA LYS A 15 -6.93 38.16 37.91
C LYS A 15 -5.51 37.71 37.48
N THR A 16 -5.20 37.33 36.22
CA THR A 16 -4.71 38.08 35.03
C THR A 16 -3.27 38.66 35.01
N TYR A 17 -2.72 38.65 33.76
CA TYR A 17 -1.66 39.46 33.09
C TYR A 17 -0.26 38.81 32.95
N ARG A 18 0.31 38.51 31.77
CA ARG A 18 0.64 39.19 30.46
C ARG A 18 2.15 39.53 30.35
N ARG A 19 2.78 38.91 29.34
CA ARG A 19 3.96 39.26 28.51
C ARG A 19 4.79 40.53 28.83
N LYS A 20 6.14 40.40 28.78
CA LYS A 20 7.02 40.98 27.73
C LYS A 20 8.50 40.56 27.85
N SER A 21 9.17 40.65 26.70
CA SER A 21 10.49 40.15 26.26
C SER A 21 11.72 41.02 26.64
N CYS A 22 12.93 40.42 26.62
CA CYS A 22 14.22 40.93 26.09
C CYS A 22 15.32 39.85 26.32
N LEU A 23 16.03 39.22 25.37
CA LEU A 23 17.09 39.62 24.41
C LEU A 23 18.51 39.88 25.01
N LEU A 24 19.52 39.26 24.32
CA LEU A 24 21.01 39.34 24.42
C LEU A 24 21.71 38.62 25.59
N SER A 25 22.91 38.02 25.47
CA SER A 25 23.82 37.65 24.36
C SER A 25 25.01 36.86 24.93
N LEU A 26 25.54 35.92 24.14
CA LEU A 26 26.92 35.42 24.01
C LEU A 26 27.97 35.78 25.09
N GLN A 27 28.70 34.78 25.61
CA GLN A 27 30.17 34.71 25.46
C GLN A 27 30.79 33.36 25.87
N THR A 28 31.65 32.88 24.97
CA THR A 28 32.63 31.80 25.03
C THR A 28 33.64 31.90 26.18
N ARG A 29 34.11 30.76 26.71
CA ARG A 29 35.50 30.58 27.17
C ARG A 29 35.93 29.10 27.14
N ARG A 30 36.89 28.79 26.26
CA ARG A 30 37.80 27.63 26.33
C ARG A 30 38.80 27.85 27.47
N VAL A 31 39.13 26.82 28.23
CA VAL A 31 40.47 26.61 28.81
C VAL A 31 40.81 25.13 28.77
N SER A 32 41.95 24.86 28.14
CA SER A 32 42.70 23.61 28.01
C SER A 32 43.59 23.33 29.24
N SER A 33 43.85 22.05 29.56
CA SER A 33 45.17 21.42 29.83
C SER A 33 45.07 20.24 30.81
N ILE A 34 45.40 19.01 30.37
CA ILE A 34 46.65 18.24 30.60
C ILE A 34 46.65 17.43 31.91
N LEU A 35 46.66 16.08 31.79
CA LEU A 35 47.68 15.21 32.40
C LEU A 35 47.63 13.77 31.83
N ARG A 36 48.83 13.30 31.43
CA ARG A 36 49.22 11.98 30.91
C ARG A 36 49.32 10.93 32.03
N VAL A 37 49.17 9.64 31.68
CA VAL A 37 50.04 8.46 32.02
C VAL A 37 49.62 7.31 31.04
N GLN A 38 50.35 7.00 29.94
CA GLN A 38 51.29 5.86 29.70
C GLN A 38 50.89 4.51 30.34
N THR A 39 50.74 3.39 29.64
CA THR A 39 51.78 2.52 29.01
C THR A 39 51.11 1.55 28.01
N GLU A 40 51.51 1.47 26.73
CA GLU A 40 52.50 0.54 26.12
C GLU A 40 52.11 -0.95 26.08
N THR A 41 51.89 -1.49 24.87
CA THR A 41 52.61 -2.61 24.19
C THR A 41 51.75 -3.17 23.03
N ASP A 42 52.25 -3.89 22.03
CA ASP A 42 53.17 -3.55 20.93
C ASP A 42 52.86 -4.56 19.78
N LEU A 43 53.19 -4.19 18.53
CA LEU A 43 53.40 -5.07 17.35
C LEU A 43 52.16 -5.78 16.71
N SER A 44 51.98 -5.87 15.39
CA SER A 44 52.96 -5.90 14.29
C SER A 44 52.35 -5.48 12.95
N THR A 45 53.21 -4.85 12.16
CA THR A 45 53.11 -4.44 10.77
C THR A 45 53.28 -5.62 9.82
N ARG A 46 52.52 -5.65 8.71
CA ARG A 46 53.00 -6.14 7.39
C ARG A 46 52.34 -5.40 6.23
N THR A 47 53.18 -4.67 5.51
CA THR A 47 53.00 -4.07 4.19
C THR A 47 53.07 -5.13 3.10
N ILE A 48 52.21 -5.09 2.07
CA ILE A 48 52.54 -5.62 0.73
C ILE A 48 52.11 -4.60 -0.32
N GLN A 49 53.11 -4.27 -1.14
CA GLN A 49 53.10 -3.43 -2.32
C GLN A 49 52.73 -4.23 -3.57
N GLU A 50 52.34 -3.46 -4.59
CA GLU A 50 52.52 -3.69 -6.04
C GLU A 50 51.41 -4.39 -6.85
N ILE A 51 50.88 -3.54 -7.72
CA ILE A 51 50.09 -3.78 -8.93
C ILE A 51 51.08 -4.15 -10.03
N ASP A 52 50.78 -5.17 -10.83
CA ASP A 52 51.22 -5.18 -12.22
C ASP A 52 50.24 -5.87 -13.18
N SER A 53 49.90 -5.09 -14.21
CA SER A 53 49.49 -5.40 -15.59
C SER A 53 48.92 -6.78 -16.00
N ILE A 54 47.73 -6.76 -16.63
CA ILE A 54 47.39 -7.48 -17.91
C ILE A 54 46.22 -6.73 -18.59
N GLN A 55 46.38 -6.44 -19.89
CA GLN A 55 45.41 -5.84 -20.82
C GLN A 55 44.77 -6.93 -21.72
N PRO A 56 43.67 -6.64 -22.45
CA PRO A 56 42.56 -7.57 -22.67
C PRO A 56 42.66 -8.39 -23.96
N SER A 57 42.03 -9.57 -23.98
CA SER A 57 41.65 -10.27 -25.21
C SER A 57 40.14 -10.43 -25.27
N SER A 58 39.58 -9.94 -26.37
CA SER A 58 38.23 -10.13 -26.87
C SER A 58 37.88 -11.61 -27.01
N ASP A 59 36.70 -12.00 -26.55
CA ASP A 59 35.73 -12.75 -27.36
C ASP A 59 34.36 -12.68 -26.68
N GLU A 60 33.35 -12.36 -27.49
CA GLU A 60 31.94 -12.33 -27.13
C GLU A 60 31.46 -13.77 -26.92
N ASP A 61 30.95 -14.08 -25.72
CA ASP A 61 29.97 -15.15 -25.55
C ASP A 61 28.99 -14.80 -24.44
N THR A 62 27.72 -14.82 -24.79
CA THR A 62 26.58 -14.49 -23.95
C THR A 62 26.42 -15.53 -22.83
N GLY A 63 26.86 -15.19 -21.62
CA GLY A 63 26.71 -16.03 -20.43
C GLY A 63 26.13 -15.24 -19.26
N TYR A 64 24.97 -15.67 -18.76
CA TYR A 64 24.44 -15.25 -17.46
C TYR A 64 25.49 -15.52 -16.37
N ILE A 65 26.08 -14.47 -15.80
CA ILE A 65 27.03 -14.61 -14.68
C ILE A 65 26.20 -14.84 -13.41
N SER A 66 26.08 -16.12 -13.05
CA SER A 66 25.91 -16.57 -11.67
C SER A 66 27.16 -16.16 -10.88
N ALA A 67 27.09 -15.06 -10.15
CA ALA A 67 28.07 -14.72 -9.13
C ALA A 67 27.62 -15.30 -7.78
N ALA A 68 27.85 -16.60 -7.59
CA ALA A 68 27.84 -17.20 -6.27
C ALA A 68 29.13 -16.75 -5.53
N ALA A 69 29.05 -15.62 -4.84
CA ALA A 69 30.05 -15.27 -3.84
C ALA A 69 29.77 -16.10 -2.58
N SER A 70 30.68 -17.03 -2.27
CA SER A 70 30.74 -17.70 -0.97
C SER A 70 31.18 -16.68 0.08
N THR A 71 30.24 -15.88 0.57
CA THR A 71 30.50 -14.92 1.64
C THR A 71 30.53 -15.67 2.97
N SER A 72 31.63 -15.54 3.72
CA SER A 72 31.73 -16.06 5.09
C SER A 72 30.66 -15.42 5.97
N TYR A 73 29.78 -16.24 6.53
CA TYR A 73 28.68 -15.83 7.39
C TYR A 73 29.21 -15.51 8.79
N GLN A 74 29.64 -14.26 9.00
CA GLN A 74 29.89 -13.74 10.35
C GLN A 74 28.58 -13.17 10.91
N LEU A 75 28.25 -13.53 12.14
CA LEU A 75 27.30 -12.78 12.96
C LEU A 75 27.74 -11.31 12.93
N LEU A 76 26.95 -10.46 12.27
CA LEU A 76 27.23 -9.03 12.13
C LEU A 76 27.28 -8.41 13.52
N ASP A 77 28.30 -7.60 13.81
CA ASP A 77 28.43 -6.93 15.10
C ASP A 77 27.17 -6.06 15.35
N PRO A 78 26.42 -6.25 16.45
CA PRO A 78 25.15 -5.55 16.71
C PRO A 78 25.25 -4.02 16.67
N VAL A 79 26.46 -3.49 16.86
CA VAL A 79 26.78 -2.05 16.85
C VAL A 79 26.45 -1.39 15.50
N GLU A 80 26.48 -2.13 14.37
CA GLU A 80 26.24 -1.54 13.05
C GLU A 80 24.76 -1.42 12.63
N TYR A 81 23.86 -2.28 13.13
CA TYR A 81 22.49 -2.45 12.60
C TYR A 81 21.36 -2.03 13.56
N GLY A 82 21.70 -1.52 14.76
CA GLY A 82 20.75 -1.46 15.87
C GLY A 82 20.42 -2.87 16.36
N GLU A 83 20.13 -3.02 17.64
CA GLU A 83 19.92 -4.34 18.27
C GLU A 83 18.90 -5.19 17.50
N HIS A 84 17.73 -4.61 17.23
CA HIS A 84 16.64 -5.33 16.59
C HIS A 84 16.73 -5.33 15.06
N GLY A 85 17.32 -4.29 14.46
CA GLY A 85 17.60 -4.28 13.02
C GLY A 85 18.58 -5.39 12.63
N ALA A 86 19.55 -5.68 13.50
CA ALA A 86 20.47 -6.81 13.36
C ALA A 86 19.74 -8.16 13.51
N ALA A 87 18.84 -8.26 14.49
CA ALA A 87 18.10 -9.49 14.78
C ALA A 87 17.33 -10.02 13.56
N PHE A 88 16.65 -9.15 12.81
CA PHE A 88 15.87 -9.55 11.64
C PHE A 88 16.61 -9.48 10.29
N LEU A 89 17.95 -9.49 10.34
CA LEU A 89 18.82 -9.64 9.18
C LEU A 89 19.93 -10.69 9.45
N SER A 90 19.73 -11.55 10.44
CA SER A 90 20.68 -12.58 10.88
C SER A 90 19.99 -13.90 11.18
N GLY A 91 20.77 -14.98 11.27
CA GLY A 91 20.24 -16.34 11.47
C GLY A 91 19.19 -16.70 10.40
N ASN A 92 18.09 -17.32 10.81
CA ASN A 92 17.01 -17.69 9.89
C ASN A 92 16.17 -16.49 9.41
N TYR A 93 16.42 -15.25 9.87
CA TYR A 93 15.84 -14.03 9.28
C TYR A 93 16.68 -13.47 8.12
N TYR A 94 17.86 -14.05 7.86
CA TYR A 94 18.72 -13.62 6.77
C TYR A 94 18.01 -13.80 5.41
N PRO A 95 18.23 -12.92 4.41
CA PRO A 95 17.68 -13.03 3.06
C PRO A 95 17.84 -14.40 2.39
N VAL A 96 16.79 -14.91 1.75
CA VAL A 96 16.86 -16.04 0.81
C VAL A 96 16.58 -15.52 -0.60
N GLY A 97 17.60 -15.54 -1.47
CA GLY A 97 17.48 -15.03 -2.84
C GLY A 97 17.09 -16.09 -3.88
N GLN A 98 17.23 -17.37 -3.57
CA GLN A 98 17.06 -18.46 -4.54
C GLN A 98 15.59 -18.91 -4.61
N GLU A 99 15.10 -19.08 -5.85
CA GLU A 99 13.81 -19.74 -6.12
C GLU A 99 14.08 -21.17 -6.62
N VAL A 100 13.52 -22.16 -5.92
CA VAL A 100 13.78 -23.58 -6.10
C VAL A 100 12.48 -24.30 -6.46
N THR A 101 12.60 -25.43 -7.15
CA THR A 101 11.52 -26.40 -7.33
C THR A 101 12.12 -27.79 -7.21
N ALA A 102 11.65 -28.56 -6.24
CA ALA A 102 12.11 -29.92 -5.99
C ALA A 102 10.92 -30.87 -5.86
N CYS A 103 11.15 -32.15 -6.13
CA CYS A 103 10.15 -33.21 -5.96
C CYS A 103 10.84 -34.43 -5.34
N CYS A 104 10.11 -35.17 -4.52
CA CYS A 104 10.49 -36.52 -4.08
C CYS A 104 9.26 -37.43 -4.02
N ASP A 105 9.48 -38.74 -4.10
CA ASP A 105 8.45 -39.74 -3.90
C ASP A 105 8.49 -40.22 -2.44
N TYR A 106 7.36 -40.68 -1.87
CA TYR A 106 7.29 -41.10 -0.46
C TYR A 106 8.25 -42.26 -0.15
N ASP A 107 8.53 -43.09 -1.16
CA ASP A 107 9.38 -44.28 -1.06
C ASP A 107 10.83 -44.05 -1.52
N ALA A 108 11.21 -42.82 -1.85
CA ALA A 108 12.57 -42.51 -2.32
C ALA A 108 13.60 -42.78 -1.21
N GLN A 109 14.48 -43.76 -1.44
CA GLN A 109 15.60 -44.08 -0.54
C GLN A 109 16.64 -42.94 -0.55
N ALA A 110 17.23 -42.69 0.62
CA ALA A 110 18.21 -41.63 0.82
C ALA A 110 19.42 -41.78 -0.13
N GLY A 111 19.59 -40.79 -1.02
CA GLY A 111 20.91 -40.46 -1.57
C GLY A 111 21.65 -39.56 -0.59
N ASP A 112 22.98 -39.63 -0.56
CA ASP A 112 23.85 -38.90 0.39
C ASP A 112 23.96 -37.38 0.10
N ASP A 113 23.12 -36.85 -0.78
CA ASP A 113 23.17 -35.45 -1.24
C ASP A 113 22.12 -34.59 -0.53
N SER A 114 22.60 -33.57 0.19
CA SER A 114 21.80 -32.57 0.90
C SER A 114 20.93 -31.69 -0.02
N SER A 115 21.11 -31.77 -1.34
CA SER A 115 20.32 -31.01 -2.32
C SER A 115 18.93 -31.62 -2.63
N THR A 116 18.63 -32.81 -2.09
CA THR A 116 17.40 -33.55 -2.39
C THR A 116 16.43 -33.60 -1.20
N MET A 117 15.13 -33.44 -1.49
CA MET A 117 14.09 -33.59 -0.48
C MET A 117 14.07 -35.02 0.07
N LYS A 118 13.98 -35.16 1.39
CA LYS A 118 13.96 -36.46 2.07
C LYS A 118 12.82 -36.54 3.07
N ILE A 119 12.13 -37.67 3.11
CA ILE A 119 11.02 -37.93 4.03
C ILE A 119 11.52 -38.86 5.12
N ASN A 120 11.40 -38.41 6.37
CA ASN A 120 11.62 -39.20 7.58
C ASN A 120 10.26 -39.56 8.19
N GLY A 121 10.09 -40.78 8.65
CA GLY A 121 8.79 -41.29 9.08
C GLY A 121 7.93 -41.72 7.88
N LYS A 122 6.60 -41.75 8.06
CA LYS A 122 5.66 -42.15 7.00
C LYS A 122 4.49 -41.19 6.97
N ILE A 123 4.32 -40.50 5.84
CA ILE A 123 3.12 -39.68 5.62
C ILE A 123 1.90 -40.61 5.68
N PRO A 124 0.91 -40.34 6.55
CA PRO A 124 -0.27 -41.20 6.71
C PRO A 124 -1.00 -41.41 5.39
N SER A 125 -1.50 -42.62 5.13
CA SER A 125 -2.19 -42.95 3.87
C SER A 125 -3.51 -42.21 3.69
N ASP A 126 -4.07 -41.71 4.79
CA ASP A 126 -5.29 -40.91 4.85
C ASP A 126 -5.01 -39.40 4.92
N PHE A 127 -3.74 -38.98 4.92
CA PHE A 127 -3.37 -37.57 4.79
C PHE A 127 -3.86 -37.01 3.44
N PRO A 128 -4.62 -35.90 3.42
CA PRO A 128 -5.29 -35.44 2.22
C PRO A 128 -4.30 -34.87 1.20
N LEU A 129 -4.68 -34.99 -0.07
CA LEU A 129 -4.01 -34.28 -1.15
C LEU A 129 -4.29 -32.79 -1.06
N GLY A 130 -3.28 -31.98 -1.33
CA GLY A 130 -3.38 -30.53 -1.19
C GLY A 130 -2.01 -29.87 -1.12
N GLN A 131 -2.01 -28.60 -0.73
CA GLN A 131 -0.83 -27.76 -0.66
C GLN A 131 -0.82 -27.05 0.69
N TYR A 132 0.26 -27.25 1.44
CA TYR A 132 0.61 -26.38 2.56
C TYR A 132 1.47 -25.23 2.02
N ALA A 133 1.03 -23.99 2.21
CA ALA A 133 1.75 -22.82 1.75
C ALA A 133 1.97 -21.83 2.90
N TYR A 134 3.17 -21.27 2.99
CA TYR A 134 3.58 -20.30 3.99
C TYR A 134 4.09 -19.03 3.30
N VAL A 135 3.81 -17.87 3.88
CA VAL A 135 4.36 -16.59 3.39
C VAL A 135 5.02 -15.83 4.52
N GLY A 136 6.07 -15.10 4.18
CA GLY A 136 6.74 -14.23 5.13
C GLY A 136 7.49 -13.08 4.47
N PRO A 137 7.87 -12.07 5.27
CA PRO A 137 8.81 -11.05 4.82
C PRO A 137 10.19 -11.66 4.58
N ASN A 138 10.73 -11.42 3.40
CA ASN A 138 12.05 -11.85 2.96
C ASN A 138 12.71 -10.68 2.20
N PRO A 139 13.72 -10.00 2.77
CA PRO A 139 14.45 -8.98 2.03
C PRO A 139 15.16 -9.61 0.82
N LYS A 140 15.04 -8.99 -0.37
CA LYS A 140 15.52 -9.58 -1.63
C LYS A 140 16.96 -9.22 -2.02
N PHE A 141 17.47 -8.10 -1.52
CA PHE A 141 18.87 -7.69 -1.70
C PHE A 141 19.76 -8.18 -0.56
N ALA A 142 21.08 -8.08 -0.76
CA ALA A 142 22.05 -8.31 0.28
C ALA A 142 21.81 -7.42 1.51
N VAL A 143 22.20 -7.91 2.68
CA VAL A 143 21.94 -7.26 3.98
C VAL A 143 22.45 -5.81 4.05
N ASP A 144 23.52 -5.48 3.33
CA ASP A 144 24.04 -4.10 3.25
C ASP A 144 23.01 -3.10 2.70
N HIS A 145 22.04 -3.52 1.89
CA HIS A 145 20.93 -2.68 1.42
C HIS A 145 19.86 -2.40 2.49
N TYR A 146 19.80 -3.25 3.52
CA TYR A 146 18.78 -3.23 4.57
C TYR A 146 19.34 -2.78 5.93
N LYS A 147 20.53 -2.16 5.94
CA LYS A 147 21.07 -1.39 7.08
C LYS A 147 20.11 -0.28 7.54
N ARG A 148 20.63 0.63 8.36
CA ARG A 148 20.06 1.98 8.46
C ARG A 148 19.94 2.62 7.08
N TRP A 149 18.78 3.20 6.79
CA TRP A 149 18.60 3.98 5.57
C TRP A 149 19.71 5.04 5.45
N GLY A 150 20.30 5.13 4.26
CA GLY A 150 21.38 6.07 3.98
C GLY A 150 22.79 5.48 4.15
N ALA A 151 22.92 4.30 4.75
CA ALA A 151 24.19 3.59 4.89
C ALA A 151 24.38 2.45 3.87
N GLY A 152 23.33 2.11 3.12
CA GLY A 152 23.35 1.01 2.16
C GLY A 152 23.82 1.40 0.74
N PRO A 153 24.21 0.43 -0.10
CA PRO A 153 24.67 0.68 -1.46
C PRO A 153 23.69 1.50 -2.29
N GLY A 154 24.17 2.59 -2.89
CA GLY A 154 23.38 3.45 -3.78
C GLY A 154 22.28 4.27 -3.08
N GLN A 155 22.24 4.29 -1.75
CA GLN A 155 21.35 5.13 -0.96
C GLN A 155 22.02 6.50 -0.71
N VAL A 156 21.32 7.57 -1.08
CA VAL A 156 21.78 8.93 -0.79
C VAL A 156 21.10 9.40 0.49
N ASP A 157 21.90 9.72 1.51
CA ASP A 157 21.41 10.38 2.72
C ASP A 157 21.65 11.89 2.63
N PHE A 158 20.56 12.65 2.68
CA PHE A 158 20.60 14.12 2.75
C PHE A 158 20.58 14.64 4.20
N GLY A 159 20.78 13.77 5.20
CA GLY A 159 20.69 14.09 6.63
C GLY A 159 19.27 14.33 7.11
N LEU A 160 18.27 13.99 6.29
CA LEU A 160 16.84 14.20 6.53
C LEU A 160 16.07 12.88 6.70
N GLY A 161 16.70 11.73 6.47
CA GLY A 161 16.09 10.39 6.57
C GLY A 161 16.93 9.47 7.45
N SER A 162 16.33 8.90 8.48
CA SER A 162 16.88 7.82 9.31
C SER A 162 15.88 6.68 9.39
N GLY A 163 16.30 5.53 9.90
CA GLY A 163 15.41 4.40 10.17
C GLY A 163 16.08 3.08 9.86
N TRP A 164 15.86 2.10 10.72
CA TRP A 164 16.39 0.75 10.57
C TRP A 164 15.41 -0.13 9.80
N HIS A 165 15.88 -1.24 9.23
CA HIS A 165 14.95 -2.23 8.68
C HIS A 165 14.03 -2.76 9.78
N HIS A 166 12.77 -2.99 9.40
CA HIS A 166 11.79 -3.66 10.22
C HIS A 166 11.33 -4.92 9.47
N TRP A 167 11.21 -6.05 10.17
CA TRP A 167 10.87 -7.34 9.60
C TRP A 167 9.64 -7.29 8.70
N PHE A 168 8.54 -6.67 9.16
CA PHE A 168 7.31 -6.50 8.37
C PHE A 168 7.46 -5.75 7.04
N GLU A 169 8.58 -5.08 6.76
CA GLU A 169 8.82 -4.33 5.53
C GLU A 169 9.62 -5.12 4.47
N GLY A 170 9.97 -6.38 4.76
CA GLY A 170 10.54 -7.32 3.79
C GLY A 170 9.56 -7.65 2.66
N ASP A 171 10.05 -8.00 1.48
CA ASP A 171 9.20 -8.41 0.35
C ASP A 171 8.56 -9.78 0.62
N GLY A 172 7.36 -10.04 0.12
CA GLY A 172 6.71 -11.34 0.31
C GLY A 172 7.37 -12.45 -0.50
N MET A 173 7.65 -13.58 0.13
CA MET A 173 8.02 -14.82 -0.54
C MET A 173 7.11 -15.94 -0.05
N ILE A 174 6.54 -16.71 -0.99
CA ILE A 174 5.72 -17.88 -0.72
C ILE A 174 6.59 -19.14 -0.77
N TYR A 175 6.34 -20.08 0.16
CA TYR A 175 7.02 -21.37 0.30
C TYR A 175 5.97 -22.47 0.44
N ALA A 176 5.85 -23.37 -0.54
CA ALA A 176 4.79 -24.36 -0.59
C ALA A 176 5.32 -25.79 -0.69
N VAL A 177 4.63 -26.71 -0.02
CA VAL A 177 4.74 -28.15 -0.15
C VAL A 177 3.42 -28.71 -0.66
N ASP A 178 3.42 -29.27 -1.87
CA ASP A 178 2.29 -29.98 -2.46
C ASP A 178 2.37 -31.47 -2.15
N PHE A 179 1.25 -32.04 -1.71
CA PHE A 179 1.01 -33.45 -1.48
C PHE A 179 0.16 -33.99 -2.64
N CYS A 180 0.82 -34.70 -3.56
CA CYS A 180 0.27 -35.07 -4.86
C CYS A 180 -0.12 -36.56 -4.93
N THR A 181 -0.95 -36.90 -5.92
CA THR A 181 -1.26 -38.30 -6.27
C THR A 181 0.01 -39.10 -6.58
N GLY A 182 -0.05 -40.42 -6.33
CA GLY A 182 1.06 -41.32 -6.60
C GLY A 182 2.19 -41.21 -5.58
N ASN A 183 1.88 -40.78 -4.35
CA ASN A 183 2.83 -40.65 -3.26
C ASN A 183 4.00 -39.73 -3.60
N ARG A 184 3.71 -38.52 -4.13
CA ARG A 184 4.74 -37.54 -4.50
C ARG A 184 4.58 -36.27 -3.69
N VAL A 185 5.70 -35.69 -3.27
CA VAL A 185 5.77 -34.38 -2.63
C VAL A 185 6.53 -33.42 -3.54
N LYS A 186 6.05 -32.19 -3.66
CA LYS A 186 6.74 -31.11 -4.40
C LYS A 186 6.94 -29.89 -3.52
N PHE A 187 8.16 -29.35 -3.47
CA PHE A 187 8.46 -28.09 -2.81
C PHE A 187 8.74 -26.98 -3.83
N ARG A 188 8.26 -25.77 -3.55
CA ARG A 188 8.51 -24.56 -4.34
C ARG A 188 8.54 -23.31 -3.49
N ASN A 189 9.39 -22.36 -3.87
CA ASN A 189 9.34 -21.00 -3.33
C ASN A 189 9.43 -19.94 -4.43
N ARG A 190 8.63 -18.87 -4.33
CA ARG A 190 8.60 -17.76 -5.30
C ARG A 190 8.47 -16.43 -4.58
N PHE A 191 9.21 -15.42 -5.04
CA PHE A 191 8.93 -14.04 -4.66
C PHE A 191 7.59 -13.60 -5.23
N ILE A 192 6.83 -12.89 -4.40
CA ILE A 192 5.62 -12.22 -4.83
C ILE A 192 6.04 -10.91 -5.47
N ARG A 193 5.93 -10.84 -6.80
CA ARG A 193 6.47 -9.78 -7.64
C ARG A 193 5.52 -8.58 -7.69
N THR A 194 5.36 -7.94 -6.54
CA THR A 194 4.53 -6.74 -6.36
C THR A 194 5.06 -5.54 -7.14
N SER A 195 4.34 -4.42 -7.11
CA SER A 195 4.76 -3.20 -7.81
C SER A 195 6.03 -2.60 -7.18
N SER A 196 6.14 -2.59 -5.86
CA SER A 196 7.36 -2.21 -5.13
C SER A 196 8.51 -3.15 -5.43
N TRP A 197 8.27 -4.47 -5.47
CA TRP A 197 9.30 -5.45 -5.81
C TRP A 197 9.91 -5.16 -7.19
N LYS A 198 9.05 -4.99 -8.20
CA LYS A 198 9.46 -4.73 -9.59
C LYS A 198 10.28 -3.45 -9.71
N ARG A 199 9.81 -2.35 -9.12
CA ARG A 199 10.53 -1.05 -9.14
C ARG A 199 11.91 -1.15 -8.50
N GLU A 200 12.01 -1.81 -7.35
CA GLU A 200 13.29 -1.96 -6.66
C GLU A 200 14.27 -2.81 -7.50
N ILE A 201 13.80 -3.91 -8.10
CA ILE A 201 14.61 -4.75 -9.01
C ILE A 201 15.05 -3.97 -10.25
N GLU A 202 14.15 -3.25 -10.92
CA GLU A 202 14.48 -2.40 -12.09
C GLU A 202 15.51 -1.33 -11.76
N SER A 203 15.49 -0.80 -10.53
CA SER A 203 16.47 0.18 -10.07
C SER A 203 17.79 -0.41 -9.57
N GLY A 204 17.86 -1.74 -9.40
CA GLY A 204 18.99 -2.46 -8.81
C GLY A 204 19.24 -2.13 -7.34
N LYS A 205 18.30 -1.50 -6.63
CA LYS A 205 18.47 -1.09 -5.23
C LYS A 205 17.15 -0.94 -4.47
N ARG A 206 17.25 -0.82 -3.14
CA ARG A 206 16.13 -0.48 -2.26
C ARG A 206 15.69 0.96 -2.49
N ILE A 207 14.40 1.18 -2.77
CA ILE A 207 13.77 2.48 -3.00
C ILE A 207 12.90 2.86 -1.80
N PHE A 208 12.21 1.89 -1.20
CA PHE A 208 11.27 2.14 -0.11
C PHE A 208 12.01 2.24 1.22
N ARG A 209 12.00 3.45 1.78
CA ARG A 209 12.57 3.78 3.10
C ARG A 209 11.72 3.14 4.20
N PRO A 210 12.36 2.67 5.29
CA PRO A 210 11.63 2.12 6.42
C PRO A 210 10.77 3.21 7.08
N LEU A 211 9.57 2.82 7.49
CA LEU A 211 8.61 3.65 8.22
C LEU A 211 8.43 3.14 9.65
N MET A 212 8.33 1.82 9.85
CA MET A 212 8.03 1.24 11.17
C MET A 212 9.13 1.50 12.21
N ASN A 213 10.39 1.40 11.79
CA ASN A 213 11.56 1.69 12.61
C ASN A 213 12.17 3.07 12.29
N ALA A 214 11.38 4.00 11.73
CA ALA A 214 11.79 5.38 11.51
C ALA A 214 11.69 6.20 12.80
N ASP A 215 12.62 7.14 12.99
CA ASP A 215 12.48 8.13 14.05
C ASP A 215 11.25 9.01 13.78
N GLY A 216 10.58 9.47 14.84
CA GLY A 216 9.38 10.28 14.67
C GLY A 216 9.59 11.58 13.88
N GLY A 217 10.81 12.13 13.89
CA GLY A 217 11.21 13.31 13.11
C GLY A 217 11.51 13.01 11.63
N THR A 218 11.74 11.75 11.25
CA THR A 218 12.09 11.34 9.88
C THR A 218 10.99 10.55 9.18
N PHE A 219 10.00 10.04 9.93
CA PHE A 219 8.85 9.31 9.38
C PHE A 219 8.20 10.02 8.18
N LEU A 220 7.84 11.30 8.31
CA LEU A 220 7.16 12.04 7.25
C LEU A 220 8.06 12.20 6.01
N ALA A 221 9.34 12.47 6.21
CA ALA A 221 10.31 12.60 5.12
C ALA A 221 10.49 11.26 4.39
N ASN A 222 10.52 10.14 5.12
CA ASN A 222 10.58 8.81 4.54
C ASN A 222 9.30 8.49 3.75
N ALA A 223 8.13 8.75 4.33
CA ALA A 223 6.84 8.50 3.70
C ALA A 223 6.68 9.33 2.41
N LEU A 224 7.05 10.62 2.43
CA LEU A 224 7.05 11.48 1.25
C LEU A 224 8.07 11.03 0.20
N SER A 225 9.26 10.59 0.62
CA SER A 225 10.23 10.02 -0.32
C SER A 225 9.67 8.77 -0.99
N ASN A 226 9.06 7.86 -0.23
CA ASN A 226 8.45 6.63 -0.77
C ASN A 226 7.39 6.99 -1.81
N LEU A 227 6.56 8.01 -1.55
CA LEU A 227 5.58 8.49 -2.51
C LEU A 227 6.25 9.02 -3.79
N ILE A 228 7.31 9.83 -3.67
CA ILE A 228 7.98 10.45 -4.82
C ILE A 228 8.77 9.42 -5.65
N THR A 229 9.51 8.53 -5.01
CA THR A 229 10.44 7.61 -5.70
C THR A 229 9.82 6.25 -5.98
N GLY A 230 8.96 5.76 -5.08
CA GLY A 230 8.29 4.47 -5.18
C GLY A 230 6.84 4.56 -5.68
N GLY A 231 6.25 5.75 -5.72
CA GLY A 231 4.86 5.97 -6.15
C GLY A 231 3.81 5.76 -5.05
N MET A 232 4.22 5.36 -3.85
CA MET A 232 3.30 4.98 -2.77
C MET A 232 3.89 5.38 -1.40
N PHE A 233 3.06 5.80 -0.44
CA PHE A 233 3.54 6.11 0.92
C PHE A 233 4.12 4.87 1.62
N MET A 234 3.43 3.74 1.50
CA MET A 234 3.80 2.45 2.07
C MET A 234 4.10 1.47 0.96
N LYS A 235 5.04 0.56 1.21
CA LYS A 235 5.43 -0.51 0.29
C LYS A 235 4.32 -1.56 0.18
N ASP A 236 4.03 -2.05 -1.03
CA ASP A 236 3.21 -3.25 -1.22
C ASP A 236 4.11 -4.50 -1.16
N SER A 237 4.22 -5.10 0.01
CA SER A 237 5.06 -6.28 0.25
C SER A 237 4.33 -7.60 0.03
N ALA A 238 3.01 -7.66 0.22
CA ALA A 238 2.20 -8.89 0.11
C ALA A 238 2.79 -10.07 0.90
N ASN A 239 3.24 -9.82 2.12
CA ASN A 239 4.13 -10.70 2.88
C ASN A 239 3.49 -11.32 4.14
N THR A 240 2.22 -11.02 4.42
CA THR A 240 1.62 -11.27 5.72
C THR A 240 0.88 -12.60 5.74
N ALA A 241 -0.08 -12.81 4.83
CA ALA A 241 -0.89 -14.03 4.82
C ALA A 241 -1.25 -14.50 3.40
N LEU A 242 -1.80 -15.71 3.33
CA LEU A 242 -2.29 -16.33 2.12
C LEU A 242 -3.77 -16.69 2.27
N LEU A 243 -4.50 -16.65 1.16
CA LEU A 243 -5.89 -17.08 1.08
C LEU A 243 -6.11 -17.84 -0.22
N HIS A 244 -6.73 -19.01 -0.15
CA HIS A 244 -7.33 -19.65 -1.32
C HIS A 244 -8.85 -19.55 -1.22
N PHE A 245 -9.49 -18.87 -2.16
CA PHE A 245 -10.93 -18.67 -2.16
C PHE A 245 -11.48 -18.54 -3.58
N ALA A 246 -12.62 -19.17 -3.86
CA ALA A 246 -13.26 -19.19 -5.18
C ALA A 246 -12.29 -19.59 -6.32
N GLY A 247 -11.46 -20.62 -6.07
CA GLY A 247 -10.49 -21.13 -7.05
C GLY A 247 -9.25 -20.25 -7.27
N ARG A 248 -9.12 -19.14 -6.54
CA ARG A 248 -8.03 -18.16 -6.69
C ARG A 248 -7.17 -18.12 -5.44
N THR A 249 -5.86 -17.91 -5.59
CA THR A 249 -4.92 -17.77 -4.47
C THR A 249 -4.45 -16.32 -4.37
N PHE A 250 -4.46 -15.78 -3.16
CA PHE A 250 -4.08 -14.41 -2.87
C PHE A 250 -2.98 -14.35 -1.82
N ALA A 251 -2.06 -13.41 -1.98
CA ALA A 251 -1.15 -12.94 -0.96
C ALA A 251 -1.61 -11.59 -0.42
N LEU A 252 -1.59 -11.46 0.91
CA LEU A 252 -2.29 -10.41 1.63
C LEU A 252 -1.32 -9.57 2.48
N GLN A 253 -1.70 -8.31 2.66
CA GLN A 253 -1.06 -7.33 3.55
C GLN A 253 -2.13 -6.31 3.96
N ASP A 254 -2.27 -6.03 5.25
CA ASP A 254 -3.41 -5.26 5.80
C ASP A 254 -3.67 -3.89 5.18
N THR A 255 -2.63 -3.25 4.64
CA THR A 255 -2.67 -1.86 4.17
C THR A 255 -2.82 -1.71 2.66
N CYS A 256 -2.92 -2.81 1.91
CA CYS A 256 -3.01 -2.81 0.45
C CYS A 256 -4.11 -3.77 -0.05
N PRO A 257 -4.57 -3.63 -1.31
CA PRO A 257 -5.34 -4.67 -1.98
C PRO A 257 -4.54 -5.99 -2.08
N PRO A 258 -5.22 -7.13 -2.26
CA PRO A 258 -4.57 -8.43 -2.35
C PRO A 258 -3.82 -8.60 -3.68
N TRP A 259 -2.76 -9.41 -3.67
CA TRP A 259 -2.05 -9.83 -4.89
C TRP A 259 -2.45 -11.26 -5.25
N GLU A 260 -2.87 -11.49 -6.49
CA GLU A 260 -3.25 -12.81 -6.97
C GLU A 260 -2.02 -13.59 -7.45
N LEU A 261 -2.00 -14.88 -7.12
CA LEU A 261 -0.97 -15.83 -7.50
C LEU A 261 -1.61 -16.98 -8.29
N ASP A 262 -0.89 -17.49 -9.28
CA ASP A 262 -1.23 -18.78 -9.87
C ASP A 262 -1.09 -19.85 -8.77
N PRO A 263 -2.16 -20.59 -8.46
CA PRO A 263 -2.18 -21.46 -7.30
C PRO A 263 -1.33 -22.72 -7.51
N ASP A 264 -1.03 -23.04 -8.77
CA ASP A 264 -0.21 -24.17 -9.15
C ASP A 264 1.24 -23.74 -9.35
N THR A 265 1.59 -22.68 -10.09
CA THR A 265 2.98 -22.26 -10.33
C THR A 265 3.57 -21.36 -9.25
N LEU A 266 2.72 -20.71 -8.45
CA LEU A 266 3.03 -19.65 -7.48
C LEU A 266 3.53 -18.35 -8.13
N GLU A 267 3.40 -18.21 -9.45
CA GLU A 267 3.75 -16.98 -10.15
C GLU A 267 2.75 -15.86 -9.83
N THR A 268 3.25 -14.64 -9.69
CA THR A 268 2.39 -13.47 -9.42
C THR A 268 1.64 -13.06 -10.68
N ILE A 269 0.31 -13.04 -10.60
CA ILE A 269 -0.57 -12.63 -11.69
C ILE A 269 -0.69 -11.11 -11.71
N SER A 270 -1.37 -10.52 -10.72
CA SER A 270 -1.59 -9.07 -10.63
C SER A 270 -2.12 -8.66 -9.26
N ALA A 271 -2.26 -7.35 -9.02
CA ALA A 271 -3.07 -6.87 -7.92
C ALA A 271 -4.55 -7.15 -8.22
N CYS A 272 -5.28 -7.72 -7.27
CA CYS A 272 -6.66 -8.12 -7.44
C CYS A 272 -7.62 -6.98 -7.06
N THR A 273 -8.49 -6.62 -7.99
CA THR A 273 -9.56 -5.63 -7.80
C THR A 273 -10.95 -6.25 -7.77
N PHE A 274 -11.05 -7.59 -7.81
CA PHE A 274 -12.32 -8.34 -7.92
C PHE A 274 -13.24 -7.76 -9.01
N ASP A 275 -12.75 -7.74 -10.26
CA ASP A 275 -13.44 -7.19 -11.43
C ASP A 275 -13.81 -5.71 -11.25
N GLY A 276 -12.91 -4.94 -10.63
CA GLY A 276 -13.10 -3.51 -10.34
C GLY A 276 -14.09 -3.21 -9.21
N LYS A 277 -14.64 -4.22 -8.54
CA LYS A 277 -15.60 -4.04 -7.44
C LYS A 277 -14.94 -3.72 -6.10
N LEU A 278 -13.67 -4.10 -5.90
CA LEU A 278 -12.86 -3.63 -4.79
C LEU A 278 -12.18 -2.32 -5.21
N PRO A 279 -12.57 -1.16 -4.64
CA PRO A 279 -11.95 0.09 -5.01
C PRO A 279 -10.45 0.06 -4.66
N PRO A 280 -9.54 0.56 -5.51
CA PRO A 280 -8.09 0.45 -5.29
C PRO A 280 -7.57 1.06 -3.98
N TYR A 281 -8.35 1.97 -3.38
CA TYR A 281 -8.03 2.64 -2.11
C TYR A 281 -8.53 1.88 -0.87
N VAL A 282 -9.27 0.78 -1.03
CA VAL A 282 -9.77 -0.07 0.05
C VAL A 282 -8.79 -1.24 0.24
N PRO A 283 -8.04 -1.26 1.35
CA PRO A 283 -7.18 -2.39 1.67
C PRO A 283 -7.98 -3.66 1.94
N PHE A 284 -7.29 -4.79 1.94
CA PHE A 284 -7.87 -6.09 2.27
C PHE A 284 -7.04 -6.71 3.39
N THR A 285 -7.69 -7.04 4.51
CA THR A 285 -7.03 -7.62 5.69
C THR A 285 -6.23 -8.86 5.33
N ALA A 286 -5.13 -9.09 6.04
CA ALA A 286 -4.40 -10.35 6.01
C ALA A 286 -5.17 -11.51 6.67
N HIS A 287 -6.25 -11.22 7.40
CA HIS A 287 -6.99 -12.21 8.18
C HIS A 287 -8.47 -12.36 7.76
N PRO A 288 -8.79 -12.55 6.47
CA PRO A 288 -10.16 -12.80 6.06
C PRO A 288 -10.69 -14.09 6.68
N LYS A 289 -11.99 -14.16 6.96
CA LYS A 289 -12.62 -15.33 7.59
C LYS A 289 -13.70 -15.89 6.67
N VAL A 290 -13.64 -17.17 6.36
CA VAL A 290 -14.69 -17.89 5.63
C VAL A 290 -15.67 -18.47 6.63
N LEU A 291 -16.96 -18.19 6.47
CA LEU A 291 -18.01 -18.71 7.33
C LEU A 291 -18.46 -20.10 6.86
N PRO A 292 -18.32 -21.16 7.68
CA PRO A 292 -18.73 -22.51 7.29
C PRO A 292 -20.24 -22.66 7.02
N SER A 293 -21.07 -21.78 7.59
CA SER A 293 -22.54 -21.83 7.42
C SER A 293 -23.00 -21.38 6.02
N THR A 294 -22.28 -20.44 5.41
CA THR A 294 -22.71 -19.79 4.15
C THR A 294 -21.69 -19.94 3.02
N GLY A 295 -20.44 -20.32 3.34
CA GLY A 295 -19.31 -20.27 2.42
C GLY A 295 -18.86 -18.85 2.06
N GLU A 296 -19.49 -17.82 2.64
CA GLU A 296 -19.11 -16.43 2.39
C GLU A 296 -17.80 -16.09 3.10
N LEU A 297 -17.00 -15.27 2.43
CA LEU A 297 -15.79 -14.71 3.00
C LEU A 297 -16.06 -13.30 3.50
N ILE A 298 -15.76 -13.06 4.77
CA ILE A 298 -15.83 -11.75 5.40
C ILE A 298 -14.42 -11.17 5.46
N PHE A 299 -14.29 -9.89 5.15
CA PHE A 299 -13.04 -9.14 5.28
C PHE A 299 -13.29 -7.74 5.82
N PHE A 300 -12.25 -7.13 6.35
CA PHE A 300 -12.21 -5.69 6.55
C PHE A 300 -11.02 -5.08 5.78
N GLY A 301 -11.08 -3.78 5.55
CA GLY A 301 -9.99 -3.00 4.98
C GLY A 301 -9.56 -1.91 5.95
N PHE A 302 -8.29 -1.86 6.31
CA PHE A 302 -7.74 -0.86 7.20
C PHE A 302 -6.78 0.08 6.47
N ASN A 303 -7.16 1.35 6.38
CA ASN A 303 -6.35 2.39 5.75
C ASN A 303 -5.75 3.31 6.82
N PRO A 304 -4.44 3.24 7.10
CA PRO A 304 -3.82 4.09 8.14
C PRO A 304 -3.62 5.54 7.70
N VAL A 305 -3.74 5.86 6.41
CA VAL A 305 -3.38 7.16 5.83
C VAL A 305 -4.58 8.08 5.68
N SER A 306 -5.68 7.59 5.12
CA SER A 306 -6.85 8.40 4.76
C SER A 306 -8.16 7.70 5.10
N PRO A 307 -9.19 8.45 5.53
CA PRO A 307 -10.51 7.89 5.72
C PRO A 307 -11.14 7.46 4.38
N PRO A 308 -12.01 6.43 4.36
CA PRO A 308 -12.46 5.66 5.54
C PRO A 308 -11.34 4.75 6.07
N HIS A 309 -11.03 4.88 7.36
CA HIS A 309 -9.93 4.14 7.99
C HIS A 309 -10.26 2.67 8.19
N CYS A 310 -11.56 2.32 8.18
CA CYS A 310 -12.04 0.95 8.23
C CYS A 310 -13.17 0.78 7.21
N SER A 311 -13.19 -0.32 6.48
CA SER A 311 -14.33 -0.79 5.68
C SER A 311 -14.56 -2.27 5.98
N VAL A 312 -15.80 -2.74 5.88
CA VAL A 312 -16.16 -4.16 6.03
C VAL A 312 -16.80 -4.64 4.75
N GLY A 313 -16.40 -5.79 4.24
CA GLY A 313 -16.96 -6.36 3.04
C GLY A 313 -17.19 -7.86 3.12
N THR A 314 -17.95 -8.35 2.16
CA THR A 314 -18.31 -9.76 2.01
C THR A 314 -18.13 -10.19 0.56
N LEU A 315 -17.54 -11.37 0.37
CA LEU A 315 -17.53 -12.08 -0.90
C LEU A 315 -18.41 -13.32 -0.79
N LYS A 316 -19.15 -13.59 -1.86
CA LYS A 316 -19.89 -14.84 -2.03
C LYS A 316 -18.92 -16.00 -2.34
N PRO A 317 -19.35 -17.26 -2.19
CA PRO A 317 -18.54 -18.43 -2.51
C PRO A 317 -17.96 -18.44 -3.94
N ASP A 318 -18.62 -17.77 -4.88
CA ASP A 318 -18.18 -17.62 -6.28
C ASP A 318 -17.08 -16.54 -6.48
N GLY A 319 -16.64 -15.88 -5.41
CA GLY A 319 -15.62 -14.83 -5.45
C GLY A 319 -16.15 -13.45 -5.83
N THR A 320 -17.47 -13.27 -5.94
CA THR A 320 -18.07 -11.96 -6.22
C THR A 320 -18.26 -11.15 -4.95
N ILE A 321 -17.85 -9.88 -4.98
CA ILE A 321 -18.11 -8.94 -3.88
C ILE A 321 -19.61 -8.67 -3.81
N SER A 322 -20.23 -9.00 -2.66
CA SER A 322 -21.65 -8.75 -2.39
C SER A 322 -21.88 -7.39 -1.74
N SER A 323 -20.99 -6.95 -0.86
CA SER A 323 -21.07 -5.65 -0.20
C SER A 323 -19.71 -5.13 0.25
N ILE A 324 -19.57 -3.81 0.28
CA ILE A 324 -18.49 -3.09 0.95
C ILE A 324 -19.10 -1.88 1.66
N ASN A 325 -18.91 -1.80 2.96
CA ASN A 325 -19.43 -0.76 3.83
C ASN A 325 -18.28 -0.03 4.51
N SER A 326 -18.08 1.24 4.16
CA SER A 326 -17.05 2.07 4.77
C SER A 326 -17.51 2.66 6.10
N LEU A 327 -16.72 2.46 7.14
CA LEU A 327 -16.92 3.05 8.46
C LEU A 327 -16.19 4.40 8.52
N TRP A 328 -16.93 5.45 8.25
CA TRP A 328 -16.39 6.81 8.25
C TRP A 328 -16.13 7.30 9.67
N SER A 329 -14.89 7.73 9.93
CA SER A 329 -14.48 8.44 11.14
C SER A 329 -14.06 9.88 10.80
N ILE A 330 -13.96 10.73 11.83
CA ILE A 330 -13.56 12.14 11.65
C ILE A 330 -12.09 12.17 11.20
N PRO A 331 -11.74 12.78 10.05
CA PRO A 331 -10.41 12.68 9.43
C PRO A 331 -9.22 13.11 10.31
N PHE A 332 -9.46 13.91 11.36
CA PHE A 332 -8.40 14.48 12.22
C PHE A 332 -8.25 13.78 13.58
N VAL A 333 -9.12 12.84 13.92
CA VAL A 333 -9.07 12.11 15.21
C VAL A 333 -7.93 11.08 15.21
N GLY A 334 -7.39 10.77 14.03
CA GLY A 334 -6.45 9.66 13.81
C GLY A 334 -7.19 8.36 13.54
N SER A 335 -6.44 7.31 13.27
CA SER A 335 -6.94 5.95 13.11
C SER A 335 -6.45 5.05 14.25
N ILE A 336 -6.93 3.82 14.25
CA ILE A 336 -6.50 2.78 15.19
C ILE A 336 -5.97 1.65 14.34
N PHE A 337 -4.80 1.14 14.72
CA PHE A 337 -4.24 -0.02 14.03
C PHE A 337 -5.16 -1.23 14.23
N MET A 338 -5.52 -1.88 13.13
CA MET A 338 -6.37 -3.06 13.08
C MET A 338 -5.65 -4.12 12.25
N HIS A 339 -5.45 -5.31 12.82
CA HIS A 339 -4.74 -6.41 12.18
C HIS A 339 -5.68 -7.58 11.90
N ASP A 340 -6.33 -8.09 12.95
CA ASP A 340 -7.29 -9.18 12.88
C ASP A 340 -8.68 -8.75 13.37
N PHE A 341 -9.68 -9.56 13.08
CA PHE A 341 -11.06 -9.37 13.49
C PHE A 341 -11.74 -10.72 13.71
N CYS A 342 -12.95 -10.67 14.25
CA CYS A 342 -13.72 -11.85 14.60
C CYS A 342 -15.01 -11.92 13.78
N VAL A 343 -15.48 -13.14 13.53
CA VAL A 343 -16.80 -13.40 12.96
C VAL A 343 -17.50 -14.45 13.83
N THR A 344 -18.81 -14.34 13.97
CA THR A 344 -19.69 -15.40 14.49
C THR A 344 -20.61 -15.86 13.37
N GLU A 345 -21.66 -16.64 13.65
CA GLU A 345 -22.66 -17.02 12.66
C GLU A 345 -23.42 -15.81 12.07
N HIS A 346 -23.77 -14.82 12.90
CA HIS A 346 -24.57 -13.65 12.50
C HIS A 346 -23.84 -12.30 12.62
N PHE A 347 -22.73 -12.21 13.36
CA PHE A 347 -22.05 -10.94 13.65
C PHE A 347 -20.63 -10.86 13.10
N THR A 348 -20.28 -9.70 12.56
CA THR A 348 -18.90 -9.30 12.30
C THR A 348 -18.43 -8.44 13.46
N VAL A 349 -17.29 -8.78 14.05
CA VAL A 349 -16.77 -8.14 15.27
C VAL A 349 -15.39 -7.55 15.00
N LEU A 350 -15.36 -6.23 14.88
CA LEU A 350 -14.15 -5.44 14.70
C LEU A 350 -13.48 -5.18 16.05
N PHE A 351 -12.15 -5.17 16.07
CA PHE A 351 -11.40 -4.81 17.26
C PHE A 351 -10.66 -3.50 17.06
N GLU A 352 -11.02 -2.49 17.84
CA GLU A 352 -10.24 -1.26 17.97
C GLU A 352 -9.41 -1.34 19.25
N GLY A 353 -8.16 -1.77 19.10
CA GLY A 353 -7.19 -1.81 20.18
C GLY A 353 -6.71 -0.44 20.63
N SER A 354 -5.75 -0.45 21.56
CA SER A 354 -5.16 0.75 22.16
C SER A 354 -3.95 1.28 21.41
N MET A 355 -3.70 0.80 20.18
CA MET A 355 -2.62 1.28 19.32
C MET A 355 -3.16 2.34 18.36
N ASP A 356 -2.95 3.62 18.68
CA ASP A 356 -3.48 4.74 17.89
C ASP A 356 -2.45 5.29 16.90
N ILE A 357 -2.95 5.71 15.75
CA ILE A 357 -2.18 6.35 14.69
C ILE A 357 -2.59 7.81 14.64
N LYS A 358 -1.70 8.68 15.10
CA LYS A 358 -1.92 10.13 15.16
C LYS A 358 -0.87 10.85 14.32
N PRO A 359 -1.21 11.25 13.08
CA PRO A 359 -0.28 11.98 12.21
C PRO A 359 0.30 13.24 12.87
N VAL A 360 -0.49 13.92 13.70
CA VAL A 360 -0.07 15.14 14.42
C VAL A 360 1.14 14.93 15.35
N ARG A 361 1.43 13.70 15.80
CA ARG A 361 2.61 13.38 16.62
C ARG A 361 3.92 13.67 15.90
N GLN A 362 3.93 13.56 14.58
CA GLN A 362 5.11 13.79 13.74
C GLN A 362 5.58 15.24 13.82
N LEU A 363 4.66 16.20 14.04
CA LEU A 363 4.99 17.62 14.25
C LEU A 363 5.78 17.86 15.54
N LEU A 364 5.74 16.90 16.47
CA LEU A 364 6.49 16.90 17.73
C LEU A 364 7.71 15.96 17.68
N GLY A 365 8.08 15.46 16.50
CA GLY A 365 9.17 14.50 16.32
C GLY A 365 8.88 13.11 16.88
N LYS A 366 7.60 12.75 17.08
CA LYS A 366 7.17 11.44 17.62
C LYS A 366 6.57 10.56 16.53
N HIS A 367 6.81 9.25 16.61
CA HIS A 367 6.25 8.26 15.69
C HIS A 367 4.71 8.29 15.74
N PRO A 368 3.99 8.22 14.61
CA PRO A 368 2.53 8.34 14.59
C PRO A 368 1.81 7.16 15.25
N LEU A 369 2.30 5.93 15.05
CA LEU A 369 1.78 4.70 15.66
C LEU A 369 2.39 4.55 17.05
N GLN A 370 1.56 4.51 18.11
CA GLN A 370 1.97 4.28 19.49
C GLN A 370 0.88 3.53 20.27
N TYR A 371 1.28 2.70 21.22
CA TYR A 371 0.41 2.13 22.21
C TYR A 371 0.04 3.22 23.22
N ASN A 372 -1.25 3.32 23.51
CA ASN A 372 -1.82 4.37 24.32
C ASN A 372 -2.52 3.77 25.54
N GLU A 373 -1.83 3.80 26.68
CA GLU A 373 -2.33 3.23 27.94
C GLU A 373 -3.58 3.92 28.46
N ASP A 374 -3.80 5.19 28.11
CA ASP A 374 -4.96 5.98 28.51
C ASP A 374 -6.22 5.67 27.67
N LYS A 375 -6.05 4.95 26.55
CA LYS A 375 -7.15 4.65 25.63
C LYS A 375 -7.63 3.22 25.84
N ARG A 376 -8.87 3.05 26.26
CA ARG A 376 -9.50 1.72 26.38
C ARG A 376 -9.72 1.11 25.00
N ALA A 377 -9.46 -0.19 24.89
CA ALA A 377 -9.82 -0.97 23.71
C ALA A 377 -11.35 -1.14 23.63
N ARG A 378 -11.87 -1.44 22.45
CA ARG A 378 -13.30 -1.67 22.24
C ARG A 378 -13.58 -2.61 21.07
N PHE A 379 -14.68 -3.36 21.16
CA PHE A 379 -15.19 -4.20 20.09
C PHE A 379 -16.35 -3.52 19.38
N GLY A 380 -16.32 -3.50 18.06
CA GLY A 380 -17.39 -3.01 17.19
C GLY A 380 -18.17 -4.18 16.61
N VAL A 381 -19.43 -4.35 17.02
CA VAL A 381 -20.28 -5.44 16.57
C VAL A 381 -21.22 -4.95 15.47
N LEU A 382 -21.15 -5.59 14.32
CA LEU A 382 -22.02 -5.42 13.16
C LEU A 382 -22.88 -6.67 13.00
N ASN A 383 -24.21 -6.52 13.00
CA ASN A 383 -25.12 -7.62 12.68
C ASN A 383 -25.27 -7.72 11.16
N ARG A 384 -24.89 -8.86 10.57
CA ARG A 384 -24.96 -9.07 9.11
C ARG A 384 -26.38 -9.35 8.60
N ASP A 385 -27.27 -9.84 9.45
CA ASP A 385 -28.67 -10.10 9.09
C ASP A 385 -29.52 -8.82 9.12
N ALA A 386 -29.02 -7.78 9.81
CA ALA A 386 -29.67 -6.49 9.84
C ALA A 386 -29.45 -5.76 8.51
N GLN A 387 -30.48 -5.06 8.02
CA GLN A 387 -30.32 -4.13 6.89
C GLN A 387 -29.46 -2.89 7.23
N SER A 388 -29.07 -2.74 8.50
CA SER A 388 -28.28 -1.61 8.98
C SER A 388 -26.79 -1.90 8.88
N THR A 389 -26.02 -0.95 8.35
CA THR A 389 -24.55 -0.99 8.33
C THR A 389 -23.93 -0.40 9.60
N SER A 390 -24.73 -0.15 10.64
CA SER A 390 -24.30 0.47 11.89
C SER A 390 -23.51 -0.50 12.78
N VAL A 391 -22.36 -0.04 13.27
CA VAL A 391 -21.54 -0.76 14.24
C VAL A 391 -21.87 -0.30 15.65
N THR A 392 -22.13 -1.25 16.56
CA THR A 392 -22.32 -0.98 17.99
C THR A 392 -21.01 -1.23 18.73
N TRP A 393 -20.51 -0.22 19.46
CA TRP A 393 -19.21 -0.29 20.13
C TRP A 393 -19.32 -0.63 21.62
N PHE A 394 -18.52 -1.58 22.09
CA PHE A 394 -18.47 -2.06 23.46
C PHE A 394 -17.06 -1.89 24.03
N ASN A 395 -16.91 -1.08 25.08
CA ASN A 395 -15.59 -0.78 25.65
C ASN A 395 -15.10 -1.92 26.58
N CYS A 396 -13.84 -2.30 26.45
CA CYS A 396 -13.15 -3.20 27.36
C CYS A 396 -12.80 -2.51 28.70
N SER A 397 -12.30 -3.26 29.67
CA SER A 397 -11.94 -2.70 30.99
C SER A 397 -10.78 -1.72 30.90
N SER A 398 -9.80 -2.01 30.04
CA SER A 398 -8.50 -1.36 30.03
C SER A 398 -8.03 -1.03 28.61
N SER A 399 -6.87 -0.39 28.51
CA SER A 399 -6.06 -0.42 27.30
C SER A 399 -5.59 -1.85 27.03
N GLN A 400 -5.68 -2.28 25.77
CA GLN A 400 -5.38 -3.64 25.33
C GLN A 400 -4.97 -3.65 23.86
N MET A 401 -4.19 -4.65 23.47
CA MET A 401 -3.91 -4.93 22.07
C MET A 401 -3.83 -6.45 21.85
N VAL A 402 -4.28 -6.86 20.67
CA VAL A 402 -4.40 -8.26 20.21
C VAL A 402 -3.97 -8.27 18.76
N TYR A 403 -2.97 -9.09 18.42
CA TYR A 403 -2.64 -9.35 17.01
C TYR A 403 -3.59 -10.42 16.46
N HIS A 404 -3.62 -11.61 17.06
CA HIS A 404 -4.44 -12.72 16.56
C HIS A 404 -5.54 -13.15 17.52
N PHE A 405 -6.73 -13.38 16.96
CA PHE A 405 -7.83 -14.03 17.65
C PHE A 405 -7.82 -15.53 17.38
N ILE A 406 -8.20 -16.32 18.38
CA ILE A 406 -8.37 -17.77 18.24
C ILE A 406 -9.70 -18.03 17.51
N ASN A 407 -10.81 -17.53 18.07
CA ASN A 407 -12.15 -17.67 17.50
C ASN A 407 -13.18 -16.81 18.26
N SER A 408 -14.40 -16.72 17.71
CA SER A 408 -15.55 -16.16 18.41
C SER A 408 -16.84 -16.89 18.09
N TRP A 409 -17.81 -16.88 19.01
CA TRP A 409 -19.13 -17.49 18.80
C TRP A 409 -20.22 -16.77 19.58
N GLU A 410 -21.46 -17.13 19.26
CA GLU A 410 -22.66 -16.64 19.92
C GLU A 410 -23.15 -17.65 20.97
N GLU A 411 -23.61 -17.15 22.11
CA GLU A 411 -24.29 -17.96 23.11
C GLU A 411 -25.32 -17.13 23.89
N LYS A 412 -26.14 -17.80 24.70
CA LYS A 412 -27.06 -17.13 25.62
C LYS A 412 -26.69 -17.47 27.05
N ASN A 413 -26.73 -16.46 27.92
CA ASN A 413 -26.54 -16.69 29.35
C ASN A 413 -27.80 -17.31 29.99
N GLU A 414 -27.72 -17.60 31.30
CA GLU A 414 -28.84 -18.15 32.09
C GLU A 414 -30.12 -17.28 32.07
N ARG A 415 -29.99 -15.99 31.76
CA ARG A 415 -31.11 -15.04 31.61
C ARG A 415 -31.63 -14.94 30.18
N ASN A 416 -31.16 -15.80 29.27
CA ASN A 416 -31.48 -15.79 27.85
C ASN A 416 -31.05 -14.50 27.13
N GLU A 417 -30.07 -13.77 27.68
CA GLU A 417 -29.48 -12.59 27.05
C GLU A 417 -28.40 -13.02 26.05
N GLN A 418 -28.38 -12.38 24.88
CA GLN A 418 -27.43 -12.69 23.80
C GLN A 418 -26.02 -12.22 24.15
N LEU A 419 -25.06 -13.15 24.07
CA LEU A 419 -23.64 -12.92 24.24
C LEU A 419 -22.86 -13.19 22.95
N ILE A 420 -21.76 -12.47 22.79
CA ILE A 420 -20.65 -12.86 21.90
C ILE A 420 -19.47 -13.20 22.78
N VAL A 421 -18.92 -14.40 22.62
CA VAL A 421 -17.68 -14.84 23.27
C VAL A 421 -16.55 -14.76 22.25
N ILE A 422 -15.43 -14.20 22.65
CA ILE A 422 -14.24 -14.00 21.83
C ILE A 422 -13.06 -14.55 22.60
N THR A 423 -12.19 -15.29 21.93
CA THR A 423 -10.93 -15.77 22.47
C THR A 423 -9.79 -15.34 21.57
N GLY A 424 -8.65 -14.99 22.14
CA GLY A 424 -7.51 -14.47 21.39
C GLY A 424 -6.30 -14.24 22.28
N ILE A 425 -5.22 -13.73 21.68
CA ILE A 425 -3.94 -13.57 22.35
C ILE A 425 -3.70 -12.09 22.64
N ARG A 426 -3.87 -11.72 23.90
CA ARG A 426 -3.72 -10.35 24.38
C ARG A 426 -2.26 -10.07 24.74
N GLU A 427 -1.71 -8.99 24.19
CA GLU A 427 -0.28 -8.64 24.29
C GLU A 427 0.00 -7.22 24.80
N ASP A 428 -1.00 -6.33 24.84
CA ASP A 428 -0.96 -5.01 25.50
C ASP A 428 0.21 -4.10 25.06
N GLY A 429 0.57 -4.12 23.77
CA GLY A 429 1.66 -3.33 23.19
C GLY A 429 3.05 -3.93 23.39
N PHE A 430 3.14 -5.20 23.81
CA PHE A 430 4.37 -5.96 23.93
C PHE A 430 5.17 -5.92 22.63
N PHE A 431 4.57 -6.34 21.53
CA PHE A 431 5.28 -6.49 20.25
C PHE A 431 5.71 -5.15 19.66
N GLN A 432 4.94 -4.07 19.85
CA GLN A 432 5.34 -2.76 19.35
C GLN A 432 6.70 -2.32 19.94
N GLU A 433 6.88 -2.51 21.24
CA GLU A 433 8.09 -2.08 21.93
C GLU A 433 9.22 -3.10 21.74
N ALA A 434 8.90 -4.40 21.77
CA ALA A 434 9.83 -5.47 21.45
C ALA A 434 10.41 -5.32 20.04
N MET A 435 9.63 -4.77 19.10
CA MET A 435 10.03 -4.63 17.70
C MET A 435 10.76 -3.34 17.32
N ARG A 436 11.10 -2.50 18.32
CA ARG A 436 11.85 -1.26 18.09
C ARG A 436 13.30 -1.54 17.74
N ALA A 437 13.84 -0.75 16.83
CA ALA A 437 15.24 -0.85 16.42
C ALA A 437 16.27 -0.84 17.58
N ASN A 438 16.02 -0.05 18.63
CA ASN A 438 16.94 0.13 19.77
C ASN A 438 16.19 0.07 21.11
N GLY A 439 16.85 -0.54 22.11
CA GLY A 439 16.32 -0.66 23.48
C GLY A 439 15.28 -1.76 23.64
N SER A 440 15.14 -2.64 22.65
CA SER A 440 14.19 -3.75 22.67
C SER A 440 14.58 -4.80 23.73
N SER A 441 15.85 -5.19 23.88
CA SER A 441 16.21 -6.22 24.87
C SER A 441 15.90 -5.80 26.31
N GLU A 442 16.24 -4.57 26.69
CA GLU A 442 15.94 -4.06 28.04
C GLU A 442 14.43 -3.96 28.27
N TRP A 443 13.67 -3.56 27.25
CA TRP A 443 12.23 -3.56 27.33
C TRP A 443 11.66 -4.98 27.48
N ILE A 444 12.16 -5.96 26.71
CA ILE A 444 11.68 -7.36 26.72
C ILE A 444 11.90 -7.96 28.10
N LYS A 445 13.12 -7.82 28.65
CA LYS A 445 13.45 -8.30 30.01
C LYS A 445 12.50 -7.73 31.06
N GLU A 446 12.20 -6.44 30.97
CA GLU A 446 11.26 -5.81 31.89
C GLU A 446 9.84 -6.34 31.72
N ALA A 447 9.36 -6.44 30.48
CA ALA A 447 8.02 -6.92 30.16
C ALA A 447 7.80 -8.36 30.64
N VAL A 448 8.79 -9.24 30.44
CA VAL A 448 8.79 -10.61 30.96
C VAL A 448 8.77 -10.62 32.49
N ARG A 449 9.64 -9.82 33.14
CA ARG A 449 9.70 -9.70 34.61
C ARG A 449 8.35 -9.31 35.23
N VAL A 450 7.62 -8.39 34.60
CA VAL A 450 6.31 -7.92 35.10
C VAL A 450 5.12 -8.72 34.54
N GLY A 451 5.37 -9.75 33.72
CA GLY A 451 4.35 -10.63 33.16
C GLY A 451 3.46 -9.97 32.10
N LYS A 452 3.91 -8.87 31.48
CA LYS A 452 3.28 -8.21 30.34
C LYS A 452 3.69 -8.93 29.06
N ILE A 453 3.21 -10.16 28.88
CA ILE A 453 3.55 -11.08 27.78
C ILE A 453 2.28 -11.53 27.04
N PRO A 454 2.35 -11.93 25.77
CA PRO A 454 1.19 -12.39 25.00
C PRO A 454 0.57 -13.64 25.62
N LYS A 455 -0.72 -13.59 25.97
CA LYS A 455 -1.43 -14.68 26.66
C LYS A 455 -2.84 -14.85 26.15
N VAL A 456 -3.35 -16.08 26.24
CA VAL A 456 -4.73 -16.40 25.88
C VAL A 456 -5.71 -15.71 26.81
N HIS A 457 -6.67 -14.99 26.22
CA HIS A 457 -7.64 -14.16 26.90
C HIS A 457 -9.03 -14.36 26.29
N GLU A 458 -10.05 -14.31 27.14
CA GLU A 458 -11.47 -14.44 26.78
C GLU A 458 -12.18 -13.11 27.05
N TRP A 459 -12.98 -12.65 26.10
CA TRP A 459 -13.94 -11.56 26.26
C TRP A 459 -15.35 -12.08 26.04
N ARG A 460 -16.29 -11.58 26.84
CA ARG A 460 -17.72 -11.89 26.73
C ARG A 460 -18.46 -10.57 26.66
N ILE A 461 -19.07 -10.30 25.51
CA ILE A 461 -19.83 -9.09 25.22
C ILE A 461 -21.30 -9.41 25.37
N ASN A 462 -21.98 -8.77 26.33
CA ASN A 462 -23.43 -8.85 26.47
C ASN A 462 -24.10 -7.80 25.60
N LEU A 463 -24.78 -8.23 24.54
CA LEU A 463 -25.41 -7.35 23.56
C LEU A 463 -26.66 -6.63 24.13
N VAL A 464 -27.24 -7.15 25.21
CA VAL A 464 -28.40 -6.55 25.88
C VAL A 464 -27.97 -5.48 26.87
N THR A 465 -26.99 -5.78 27.73
CA THR A 465 -26.56 -4.86 28.80
C THR A 465 -25.45 -3.90 28.37
N GLY A 466 -24.79 -4.13 27.22
CA GLY A 466 -23.65 -3.34 26.79
C GLY A 466 -22.33 -3.63 27.53
N LYS A 467 -22.29 -4.67 28.37
CA LYS A 467 -21.15 -4.95 29.26
C LYS A 467 -20.18 -5.93 28.62
N VAL A 468 -18.88 -5.62 28.68
CA VAL A 468 -17.80 -6.56 28.39
C VAL A 468 -17.24 -7.10 29.71
N THR A 469 -17.15 -8.42 29.84
CA THR A 469 -16.40 -9.09 30.91
C THR A 469 -15.27 -9.89 30.30
N GLU A 470 -14.12 -9.96 30.97
CA GLU A 470 -12.92 -10.52 30.36
C GLU A 470 -12.01 -11.19 31.40
N ARG A 471 -11.20 -12.16 30.97
CA ARG A 471 -10.26 -12.90 31.82
C ARG A 471 -9.14 -13.55 31.01
N TYR A 472 -7.96 -13.70 31.62
CA TYR A 472 -6.93 -14.60 31.09
C TYR A 472 -7.34 -16.06 31.32
N LEU A 473 -7.13 -16.90 30.32
CA LEU A 473 -7.40 -18.35 30.40
C LEU A 473 -6.14 -19.14 30.72
N PHE A 474 -5.02 -18.77 30.11
CA PHE A 474 -3.74 -19.47 30.27
C PHE A 474 -2.60 -18.46 30.48
N SER A 475 -1.57 -18.88 31.23
CA SER A 475 -0.39 -18.05 31.52
C SER A 475 0.79 -18.32 30.59
N ILE A 476 0.69 -19.31 29.70
CA ILE A 476 1.74 -19.68 28.74
C ILE A 476 1.86 -18.57 27.69
N PRO A 477 3.09 -18.12 27.36
CA PRO A 477 3.30 -17.15 26.29
C PRO A 477 3.07 -17.83 24.93
N LEU A 478 1.94 -17.51 24.29
CA LEU A 478 1.53 -18.14 23.04
C LEU A 478 1.35 -17.08 21.96
N GLU A 479 1.52 -17.48 20.71
CA GLU A 479 1.10 -16.71 19.53
C GLU A 479 0.71 -17.63 18.36
N THR A 480 0.31 -17.03 17.23
CA THR A 480 -0.05 -17.70 15.97
C THR A 480 -1.08 -18.81 16.17
N PRO A 481 -2.25 -18.48 16.78
CA PRO A 481 -3.25 -19.47 17.11
C PRO A 481 -3.99 -19.95 15.86
N ARG A 482 -4.27 -21.25 15.79
CA ARG A 482 -5.11 -21.88 14.78
C ARG A 482 -6.13 -22.82 15.40
N ILE A 483 -7.24 -22.98 14.68
CA ILE A 483 -8.32 -23.92 14.97
C ILE A 483 -8.55 -24.79 13.73
N ASN A 484 -9.44 -25.78 13.86
CA ASN A 484 -10.05 -26.39 12.70
C ASN A 484 -10.97 -25.34 12.02
N ASP A 485 -10.67 -24.98 10.77
CA ASP A 485 -11.37 -23.91 10.05
C ASP A 485 -12.88 -24.19 9.87
N ALA A 486 -13.33 -25.44 10.00
CA ALA A 486 -14.76 -25.82 10.04
C ALA A 486 -15.55 -25.24 11.23
N PHE A 487 -14.84 -24.72 12.25
CA PHE A 487 -15.40 -24.14 13.46
C PHE A 487 -15.24 -22.61 13.52
N VAL A 488 -14.74 -21.96 12.46
CA VAL A 488 -14.69 -20.49 12.38
C VAL A 488 -16.08 -19.90 12.63
N GLY A 489 -16.17 -18.98 13.60
CA GLY A 489 -17.41 -18.33 13.98
C GLY A 489 -18.40 -19.16 14.79
N ARG A 490 -18.01 -20.38 15.16
CA ARG A 490 -18.76 -21.33 15.99
C ARG A 490 -17.94 -21.70 17.21
N ARG A 491 -18.59 -22.26 18.22
CA ARG A 491 -17.88 -22.69 19.43
C ARG A 491 -16.94 -23.84 19.09
N ASN A 492 -15.65 -23.65 19.38
CA ASN A 492 -14.60 -24.66 19.25
C ASN A 492 -14.10 -25.08 20.64
N ARG A 493 -13.63 -26.31 20.77
CA ARG A 493 -12.98 -26.86 21.97
C ARG A 493 -11.47 -26.80 21.86
N TYR A 494 -10.90 -27.06 20.69
CA TYR A 494 -9.47 -27.18 20.50
C TYR A 494 -8.90 -25.99 19.74
N ALA A 495 -7.72 -25.56 20.17
CA ALA A 495 -6.88 -24.60 19.47
C ALA A 495 -5.42 -25.03 19.56
N TYR A 496 -4.59 -24.56 18.63
CA TYR A 496 -3.17 -24.85 18.53
C TYR A 496 -2.41 -23.55 18.40
N ALA A 497 -1.28 -23.39 19.09
CA ALA A 497 -0.52 -22.14 19.05
C ALA A 497 0.98 -22.42 19.23
N GLY A 498 1.82 -21.55 18.69
CA GLY A 498 3.26 -21.57 18.95
C GLY A 498 3.57 -21.01 20.34
N ARG A 499 4.46 -21.66 21.10
CA ARG A 499 4.98 -21.13 22.37
C ARG A 499 6.12 -20.18 22.10
N VAL A 500 6.00 -18.92 22.53
CA VAL A 500 7.05 -17.92 22.38
C VAL A 500 8.19 -18.25 23.34
N LEU A 501 9.40 -18.45 22.82
CA LEU A 501 10.59 -18.70 23.63
C LEU A 501 11.14 -17.36 24.18
N LEU A 502 10.65 -16.99 25.37
CA LEU A 502 11.00 -15.70 25.99
C LEU A 502 12.50 -15.54 26.22
N SER A 503 13.23 -16.61 26.57
CA SER A 503 14.68 -16.53 26.82
C SER A 503 15.49 -16.15 25.57
N GLU A 504 15.06 -16.62 24.40
CA GLU A 504 15.71 -16.29 23.12
C GLU A 504 15.35 -14.87 22.68
N LEU A 505 14.09 -14.47 22.91
CA LEU A 505 13.65 -13.11 22.65
C LEU A 505 14.37 -12.09 23.55
N GLU A 506 14.63 -12.42 24.82
CA GLU A 506 15.42 -11.59 25.74
C GLU A 506 16.90 -11.45 25.33
N SER A 507 17.51 -12.53 24.83
CA SER A 507 18.94 -12.61 24.53
C SER A 507 19.32 -12.07 23.15
N THR A 508 18.49 -12.34 22.14
CA THR A 508 18.79 -12.03 20.73
C THR A 508 17.81 -11.05 20.11
N THR A 509 16.71 -10.72 20.79
CA THR A 509 15.58 -9.95 20.25
C THR A 509 14.90 -10.59 19.03
N GLN A 510 15.13 -11.88 18.81
CA GLN A 510 14.46 -12.66 17.78
C GLN A 510 13.21 -13.35 18.36
N LEU A 511 12.08 -13.18 17.66
CA LEU A 511 10.88 -13.96 17.94
C LEU A 511 11.09 -15.38 17.42
N LYS A 512 11.04 -16.38 18.31
CA LYS A 512 11.11 -17.80 17.96
C LYS A 512 10.09 -18.60 18.74
N PHE A 513 9.61 -19.68 18.15
CA PHE A 513 8.67 -20.60 18.79
C PHE A 513 9.33 -21.96 19.02
N ASP A 514 9.47 -22.38 20.27
CA ASP A 514 10.18 -23.62 20.63
C ASP A 514 9.27 -24.85 20.73
N ALA A 515 7.95 -24.63 20.67
CA ALA A 515 6.96 -25.69 20.78
C ALA A 515 5.65 -25.33 20.07
N VAL A 516 4.87 -26.37 19.75
CA VAL A 516 3.44 -26.26 19.45
C VAL A 516 2.63 -26.72 20.66
N VAL A 517 1.61 -25.95 21.01
CA VAL A 517 0.75 -26.19 22.18
C VAL A 517 -0.68 -26.42 21.72
N LYS A 518 -1.22 -27.61 22.01
CA LYS A 518 -2.66 -27.91 21.92
C LYS A 518 -3.35 -27.39 23.18
N ILE A 519 -4.46 -26.69 22.99
CA ILE A 519 -5.25 -26.06 24.04
C ILE A 519 -6.66 -26.68 24.00
N ASP A 520 -7.07 -27.31 25.10
CA ASP A 520 -8.47 -27.70 25.33
C ASP A 520 -9.15 -26.57 26.11
N MET A 521 -9.94 -25.77 25.40
CA MET A 521 -10.65 -24.59 25.92
C MET A 521 -11.80 -24.98 26.85
N GLN A 522 -12.32 -26.21 26.74
CA GLN A 522 -13.39 -26.69 27.59
C GLN A 522 -12.85 -27.21 28.93
N GLU A 523 -11.84 -28.08 28.88
CA GLU A 523 -11.23 -28.68 30.07
C GLU A 523 -10.16 -27.77 30.71
N GLN A 524 -9.79 -26.69 30.04
CA GLN A 524 -8.72 -25.75 30.42
C GLN A 524 -7.37 -26.45 30.63
N LYS A 525 -7.02 -27.33 29.70
CA LYS A 525 -5.76 -28.09 29.71
C LYS A 525 -4.93 -27.77 28.47
N THR A 526 -3.62 -27.94 28.59
CA THR A 526 -2.69 -27.79 27.47
C THR A 526 -1.81 -29.02 27.36
N VAL A 527 -1.49 -29.39 26.12
CA VAL A 527 -0.50 -30.44 25.78
C VAL A 527 0.52 -29.81 24.86
N THR A 528 1.81 -30.07 25.10
CA THR A 528 2.90 -29.37 24.42
C THR A 528 3.82 -30.37 23.75
N TYR A 529 4.19 -30.09 22.50
CA TYR A 529 5.31 -30.75 21.84
C TYR A 529 6.43 -29.75 21.61
N GLU A 530 7.56 -29.97 22.28
CA GLU A 530 8.76 -29.18 22.11
C GLU A 530 9.52 -29.67 20.88
N HIS A 531 9.92 -28.76 20.00
CA HIS A 531 10.63 -29.12 18.77
C HIS A 531 12.06 -29.66 19.03
N GLY A 532 12.58 -29.44 20.25
CA GLY A 532 13.93 -29.82 20.65
C GLY A 532 14.89 -28.63 20.65
N PRO A 533 16.12 -28.82 21.14
CA PRO A 533 17.08 -27.73 21.30
C PRO A 533 17.47 -27.12 19.95
N ASN A 534 17.49 -25.78 19.87
CA ASN A 534 17.80 -25.00 18.67
C ASN A 534 16.89 -25.29 17.46
N ARG A 535 15.69 -25.80 17.69
CA ARG A 535 14.68 -26.06 16.66
C ARG A 535 13.48 -25.19 16.93
N TYR A 536 13.03 -24.46 15.92
CA TYR A 536 11.99 -23.45 16.07
C TYR A 536 10.90 -23.58 15.01
N GLY A 537 9.66 -23.68 15.47
CA GLY A 537 8.48 -23.80 14.62
C GLY A 537 8.01 -22.47 14.05
N MET A 538 7.29 -22.55 12.94
CA MET A 538 6.51 -21.47 12.35
C MET A 538 5.01 -21.69 12.60
N GLU A 539 4.14 -20.83 12.09
CA GLU A 539 2.69 -21.03 12.21
C GLU A 539 2.27 -22.42 11.71
N ALA A 540 1.50 -23.13 12.53
CA ALA A 540 0.95 -24.43 12.19
C ALA A 540 -0.42 -24.30 11.55
N GLN A 541 -0.71 -25.07 10.50
CA GLN A 541 -2.03 -25.15 9.87
C GLN A 541 -2.71 -26.46 10.25
N PHE A 542 -3.97 -26.40 10.69
CA PHE A 542 -4.80 -27.59 10.88
C PHE A 542 -5.27 -28.12 9.52
N VAL A 543 -5.16 -29.43 9.33
CA VAL A 543 -5.59 -30.15 8.13
C VAL A 543 -6.52 -31.27 8.58
N GLY A 544 -7.82 -31.16 8.28
CA GLY A 544 -8.81 -32.14 8.71
C GLY A 544 -8.65 -33.49 8.01
N ARG A 545 -8.89 -34.58 8.74
CA ARG A 545 -8.99 -35.92 8.15
C ARG A 545 -10.21 -35.99 7.23
N PRO A 546 -10.08 -36.51 5.99
CA PRO A 546 -11.24 -36.78 5.15
C PRO A 546 -12.24 -37.69 5.87
N GLY A 547 -13.47 -37.19 6.08
CA GLY A 547 -14.50 -37.91 6.82
C GLY A 547 -14.31 -37.95 8.33
N GLY A 548 -13.38 -37.15 8.88
CA GLY A 548 -13.18 -37.02 10.32
C GLY A 548 -14.43 -36.49 11.04
N VAL A 549 -14.65 -36.98 12.25
CA VAL A 549 -15.88 -36.70 13.02
C VAL A 549 -15.62 -35.77 14.19
N ASP A 550 -14.48 -35.93 14.86
CA ASP A 550 -14.10 -35.09 15.99
C ASP A 550 -13.46 -33.79 15.52
N GLU A 551 -13.58 -32.73 16.33
CA GLU A 551 -13.09 -31.39 15.99
C GLU A 551 -11.57 -31.37 15.70
N ASP A 552 -10.79 -32.17 16.45
CA ASP A 552 -9.34 -32.29 16.33
C ASP A 552 -8.89 -33.49 15.47
N ASP A 553 -9.80 -34.14 14.74
CA ASP A 553 -9.48 -35.28 13.89
C ASP A 553 -8.78 -34.83 12.61
N GLY A 554 -7.45 -34.88 12.63
CA GLY A 554 -6.62 -34.45 11.52
C GLY A 554 -5.16 -34.30 11.93
N TRP A 555 -4.48 -33.37 11.27
CA TRP A 555 -3.05 -33.13 11.44
C TRP A 555 -2.75 -31.64 11.59
N LEU A 556 -1.61 -31.37 12.20
CA LEU A 556 -0.95 -30.07 12.13
C LEU A 556 0.20 -30.16 11.14
N VAL A 557 0.24 -29.24 10.19
CA VAL A 557 1.36 -29.08 9.25
C VAL A 557 2.04 -27.76 9.54
N MET A 558 3.37 -27.79 9.69
CA MET A 558 4.15 -26.58 9.95
C MET A 558 5.57 -26.71 9.42
N TYR A 559 6.27 -25.59 9.27
CA TYR A 559 7.72 -25.62 9.08
C TYR A 559 8.44 -25.52 10.42
N VAL A 560 9.53 -26.27 10.56
CA VAL A 560 10.45 -26.21 11.70
C VAL A 560 11.86 -25.97 11.16
N HIS A 561 12.51 -24.94 11.66
CA HIS A 561 13.88 -24.61 11.31
C HIS A 561 14.85 -25.11 12.39
N ASP A 562 15.85 -25.87 11.99
CA ASP A 562 16.89 -26.43 12.84
C ASP A 562 18.19 -25.62 12.71
N GLU A 563 18.45 -24.79 13.71
CA GLU A 563 19.63 -23.93 13.82
C GLU A 563 20.86 -24.69 14.38
N SER A 564 20.72 -25.96 14.79
CA SER A 564 21.85 -26.74 15.32
C SER A 564 22.89 -27.09 14.24
N TYR A 565 22.48 -27.10 12.97
CA TYR A 565 23.36 -27.37 11.84
C TYR A 565 24.27 -26.20 11.46
N THR A 566 24.16 -25.03 12.11
CA THR A 566 24.98 -23.84 11.83
C THR A 566 26.49 -24.07 11.86
N ALA A 567 26.96 -25.10 12.57
CA ALA A 567 28.37 -25.53 12.58
C ALA A 567 28.84 -26.20 11.27
N THR A 568 27.93 -26.80 10.50
CA THR A 568 28.20 -27.51 9.23
C THR A 568 27.56 -26.84 8.01
N ASP A 569 26.46 -26.12 8.24
CA ASP A 569 25.71 -25.32 7.28
C ASP A 569 25.19 -24.10 8.01
N VAL A 570 25.83 -22.96 7.77
CA VAL A 570 25.50 -21.63 8.32
C VAL A 570 24.05 -21.21 8.16
N ASN A 571 23.31 -21.81 7.22
CA ASN A 571 21.91 -21.51 6.99
C ASN A 571 20.96 -22.40 7.81
N GLY A 572 21.43 -23.43 8.50
CA GLY A 572 20.58 -24.41 9.16
C GLY A 572 19.79 -25.27 8.17
N ARG A 573 18.82 -26.06 8.66
CA ARG A 573 17.95 -26.90 7.81
C ARG A 573 16.48 -26.66 8.14
N THR A 574 15.63 -26.64 7.12
CA THR A 574 14.19 -26.51 7.31
C THR A 574 13.47 -27.80 6.98
N GLU A 575 12.48 -28.14 7.79
CA GLU A 575 11.66 -29.32 7.65
C GLU A 575 10.17 -28.94 7.61
N CYS A 576 9.38 -29.60 6.77
CA CYS A 576 7.93 -29.63 6.87
C CYS A 576 7.51 -30.80 7.78
N VAL A 577 6.87 -30.48 8.89
CA VAL A 577 6.51 -31.41 9.96
C VAL A 577 5.01 -31.65 9.94
N ILE A 578 4.62 -32.93 10.03
CA ILE A 578 3.23 -33.38 10.15
C ILE A 578 3.07 -34.03 11.52
N ILE A 579 2.17 -33.49 12.35
CA ILE A 579 1.86 -33.99 13.71
C ILE A 579 0.40 -34.42 13.75
N ASP A 580 0.09 -35.51 14.46
CA ASP A 580 -1.29 -35.88 14.75
C ASP A 580 -1.93 -34.85 15.70
N ALA A 581 -3.03 -34.22 15.27
CA ALA A 581 -3.65 -33.15 16.02
C ALA A 581 -4.35 -33.65 17.31
N GLN A 582 -4.63 -34.95 17.43
CA GLN A 582 -5.16 -35.59 18.62
C GLN A 582 -4.05 -35.88 19.64
N ASP A 583 -2.92 -36.42 19.18
CA ASP A 583 -1.77 -36.82 19.99
C ASP A 583 -0.51 -35.99 19.70
N VAL A 584 -0.58 -34.70 20.03
CA VAL A 584 0.51 -33.76 19.77
C VAL A 584 1.79 -34.15 20.51
N GLU A 585 1.69 -34.71 21.72
CA GLU A 585 2.83 -35.07 22.57
C GLU A 585 3.72 -36.17 21.95
N ALA A 586 3.14 -37.06 21.13
CA ALA A 586 3.89 -38.07 20.39
C ALA A 586 4.84 -37.47 19.33
N GLY A 587 4.63 -36.22 18.94
CA GLY A 587 5.46 -35.51 17.97
C GLY A 587 5.15 -35.88 16.51
N PRO A 588 6.10 -35.65 15.59
CA PRO A 588 5.87 -35.78 14.16
C PRO A 588 5.67 -37.23 13.73
N VAL A 589 4.59 -37.49 12.98
CA VAL A 589 4.38 -38.76 12.26
C VAL A 589 5.22 -38.84 10.99
N ALA A 590 5.50 -37.67 10.40
CA ALA A 590 6.38 -37.53 9.24
C ALA A 590 7.06 -36.15 9.24
N THR A 591 8.25 -36.12 8.68
CA THR A 591 9.06 -34.91 8.52
C THR A 591 9.69 -34.91 7.13
N ILE A 592 9.53 -33.82 6.39
CA ILE A 592 10.04 -33.65 5.03
C ILE A 592 11.16 -32.61 5.07
N LEU A 593 12.39 -33.05 4.88
CA LEU A 593 13.55 -32.17 4.72
C LEU A 593 13.41 -31.38 3.42
N LEU A 594 13.43 -30.06 3.53
CA LEU A 594 13.30 -29.14 2.40
C LEU A 594 14.67 -28.87 1.76
N PRO A 595 14.72 -28.64 0.44
CA PRO A 595 15.98 -28.43 -0.29
C PRO A 595 16.55 -27.02 -0.09
N GLU A 596 15.74 -26.11 0.47
CA GLU A 596 16.07 -24.70 0.68
C GLU A 596 15.56 -24.28 2.06
N ARG A 597 16.23 -23.30 2.65
CA ARG A 597 15.81 -22.70 3.92
C ARG A 597 14.51 -21.90 3.74
N VAL A 598 13.61 -22.02 4.71
CA VAL A 598 12.47 -21.12 4.84
C VAL A 598 12.76 -20.15 6.00
N PRO A 599 12.80 -18.83 5.75
CA PRO A 599 12.93 -17.82 6.80
C PRO A 599 11.70 -17.79 7.73
N TYR A 600 11.89 -17.32 8.95
CA TYR A 600 10.75 -17.03 9.83
C TYR A 600 9.88 -15.93 9.20
N GLY A 601 8.63 -16.29 8.95
CA GLY A 601 7.62 -15.49 8.27
C GLY A 601 6.39 -15.24 9.14
N ALA A 602 5.25 -15.04 8.49
CA ALA A 602 4.00 -14.72 9.13
C ALA A 602 3.05 -15.92 9.09
N HIS A 603 2.13 -15.98 8.14
CA HIS A 603 1.02 -16.95 8.14
C HIS A 603 1.11 -18.05 7.07
N CYS A 604 0.43 -19.16 7.33
CA CYS A 604 0.23 -20.28 6.41
C CYS A 604 -1.24 -20.49 6.04
N MET A 605 -1.43 -21.27 4.97
CA MET A 605 -2.73 -21.81 4.56
C MET A 605 -2.60 -23.27 4.14
N TRP A 606 -3.72 -24.00 4.23
CA TRP A 606 -3.92 -25.26 3.53
C TRP A 606 -4.88 -25.07 2.36
N ARG A 607 -4.46 -25.48 1.16
CA ARG A 607 -5.30 -25.56 -0.05
C ARG A 607 -5.55 -27.02 -0.37
N ALA A 608 -6.78 -27.49 -0.17
CA ALA A 608 -7.17 -28.85 -0.57
C ALA A 608 -7.13 -29.01 -2.10
N ASP A 609 -6.73 -30.19 -2.59
CA ASP A 609 -6.73 -30.50 -4.01
C ASP A 609 -8.13 -30.98 -4.48
N LEU A 610 -8.88 -30.08 -5.11
CA LEU A 610 -10.27 -30.34 -5.54
C LEU A 610 -10.36 -31.00 -6.93
N LYS A 611 -9.23 -31.22 -7.64
CA LYS A 611 -9.22 -31.75 -9.01
C LYS A 611 -9.38 -33.28 -9.10
N TYR A 612 -9.59 -33.99 -7.98
CA TYR A 612 -9.59 -35.46 -7.93
C TYR A 612 -10.88 -36.06 -7.33
N PRO A 613 -11.41 -37.16 -7.91
CA PRO A 613 -12.75 -37.65 -7.61
C PRO A 613 -12.85 -38.24 -6.20
N GLY A 614 -13.78 -37.71 -5.41
CA GLY A 614 -14.01 -38.03 -4.00
C GLY A 614 -14.40 -36.81 -3.16
N ALA A 615 -14.05 -35.60 -3.63
CA ALA A 615 -14.61 -34.35 -3.15
C ALA A 615 -15.94 -34.07 -3.88
N THR A 616 -17.07 -34.14 -3.18
CA THR A 616 -18.35 -33.71 -3.74
C THR A 616 -18.44 -32.20 -3.72
N PHE A 617 -18.58 -31.62 -4.91
CA PHE A 617 -18.74 -30.21 -5.15
C PHE A 617 -20.22 -29.96 -5.53
N GLU A 618 -21.10 -29.93 -4.52
CA GLU A 618 -22.24 -29.01 -4.59
C GLU A 618 -21.78 -27.55 -4.38
N ASP A 619 -20.49 -27.35 -4.08
CA ASP A 619 -19.82 -26.08 -3.88
C ASP A 619 -19.11 -25.59 -5.14
N THR A 620 -19.58 -24.57 -5.83
CA THR A 620 -18.89 -23.84 -6.92
C THR A 620 -18.87 -24.51 -8.30
N ALA A 621 -20.05 -24.39 -8.93
CA ALA A 621 -20.27 -24.62 -10.34
C ALA A 621 -19.39 -23.72 -11.24
N VAL A 622 -18.62 -24.38 -12.10
CA VAL A 622 -18.57 -24.17 -13.56
C VAL A 622 -18.97 -22.77 -14.04
N ALA A 623 -17.96 -21.94 -14.33
CA ALA A 623 -17.86 -21.17 -15.59
C ALA A 623 -16.56 -20.35 -15.62
N PHE A 624 -15.45 -20.92 -16.13
CA PHE A 624 -14.32 -20.09 -16.55
C PHE A 624 -13.54 -20.70 -17.73
N GLU A 625 -14.19 -20.71 -18.89
CA GLU A 625 -13.49 -20.86 -20.18
C GLU A 625 -14.06 -19.95 -21.29
N ALA A 626 -14.85 -18.92 -20.92
CA ALA A 626 -15.51 -18.03 -21.89
C ALA A 626 -15.19 -16.53 -21.72
N LEU A 627 -14.14 -16.16 -20.97
CA LEU A 627 -13.79 -14.75 -20.72
C LEU A 627 -12.35 -14.35 -21.08
N SER A 628 -11.54 -15.28 -21.60
CA SER A 628 -10.16 -15.02 -22.02
C SER A 628 -10.01 -14.59 -23.50
N ALA A 629 -11.09 -14.13 -24.14
CA ALA A 629 -11.00 -13.60 -25.50
C ALA A 629 -11.57 -12.17 -25.60
N ASN A 630 -10.65 -11.23 -25.81
CA ASN A 630 -10.83 -9.84 -26.21
C ASN A 630 -11.21 -8.83 -25.12
N PHE A 631 -10.20 -8.35 -24.38
CA PHE A 631 -10.21 -7.02 -23.79
C PHE A 631 -8.78 -6.45 -23.82
N GLN A 632 -8.49 -5.55 -24.77
CA GLN A 632 -7.43 -4.56 -24.59
C GLN A 632 -8.07 -3.35 -23.91
N VAL A 633 -7.97 -3.29 -22.58
CA VAL A 633 -8.10 -2.04 -21.84
C VAL A 633 -6.68 -1.71 -21.39
N ASN A 634 -6.13 -0.62 -21.92
CA ASN A 634 -4.92 -0.06 -21.35
C ASN A 634 -5.24 0.39 -19.93
N GLU A 635 -4.70 -0.31 -18.94
CA GLU A 635 -4.76 0.08 -17.54
C GLU A 635 -4.04 1.44 -17.35
N PRO A 636 -4.62 2.40 -16.62
CA PRO A 636 -3.91 3.62 -16.27
C PRO A 636 -2.71 3.29 -15.39
N LYS A 637 -1.51 3.67 -15.84
CA LYS A 637 -0.27 3.58 -15.07
C LYS A 637 -0.11 4.83 -14.20
N MET A 638 0.60 4.70 -13.08
CA MET A 638 1.09 5.86 -12.32
C MET A 638 2.05 6.65 -13.20
N PHE A 639 1.81 7.97 -13.38
CA PHE A 639 2.66 8.96 -14.06
C PHE A 639 4.00 8.40 -14.55
N ALA A 640 3.99 7.78 -15.73
CA ALA A 640 5.19 7.25 -16.34
C ALA A 640 5.93 8.39 -17.07
N PHE A 641 7.25 8.40 -17.01
CA PHE A 641 8.10 9.31 -17.80
C PHE A 641 9.31 8.53 -18.31
N GLU A 642 9.70 8.78 -19.56
CA GLU A 642 10.97 8.25 -20.07
C GLU A 642 12.14 8.95 -19.37
N GLN A 643 13.28 8.25 -19.19
CA GLN A 643 14.48 8.87 -18.60
C GLN A 643 14.93 10.14 -19.34
N SER A 644 14.70 10.20 -20.65
CA SER A 644 14.95 11.34 -21.53
C SER A 644 14.13 12.59 -21.18
N GLN A 645 12.95 12.43 -20.56
CA GLN A 645 11.99 13.52 -20.30
C GLN A 645 12.18 14.19 -18.93
N ARG A 646 13.11 13.69 -18.10
CA ARG A 646 13.37 14.23 -16.74
C ARG A 646 13.82 15.68 -16.74
N GLY A 647 14.61 16.10 -17.72
CA GLY A 647 15.08 17.48 -17.86
C GLY A 647 13.92 18.44 -18.17
N GLU A 648 13.09 18.09 -19.14
CA GLU A 648 11.91 18.87 -19.53
C GLU A 648 10.87 18.95 -18.40
N LEU A 649 10.70 17.86 -17.64
CA LEU A 649 9.82 17.82 -16.48
C LEU A 649 10.33 18.72 -15.35
N LEU A 650 11.63 18.68 -15.03
CA LEU A 650 12.24 19.55 -14.03
C LEU A 650 12.13 21.02 -14.44
N GLU A 651 12.31 21.33 -15.72
CA GLU A 651 12.12 22.67 -16.27
C GLU A 651 10.65 23.12 -16.17
N ALA A 652 9.69 22.26 -16.51
CA ALA A 652 8.26 22.54 -16.39
C ALA A 652 7.82 22.76 -14.93
N VAL A 653 8.31 21.93 -14.00
CA VAL A 653 8.07 22.06 -12.56
C VAL A 653 8.71 23.33 -12.00
N TRP A 654 9.94 23.66 -12.40
CA TRP A 654 10.63 24.87 -11.98
C TRP A 654 9.97 26.14 -12.52
N LYS A 655 9.55 26.15 -13.80
CA LYS A 655 8.74 27.22 -14.41
C LYS A 655 7.36 27.35 -13.77
N GLY A 656 6.79 26.27 -13.23
CA GLY A 656 5.53 26.28 -12.49
C GLY A 656 5.64 26.81 -11.05
N LEU A 657 6.70 26.43 -10.32
CA LEU A 657 6.94 26.88 -8.94
C LEU A 657 7.42 28.33 -8.85
N SER A 658 8.22 28.79 -9.82
CA SER A 658 8.80 30.15 -9.82
C SER A 658 7.80 31.28 -10.10
N ARG A 659 6.60 30.96 -10.62
CA ARG A 659 5.64 31.97 -11.11
C ARG A 659 4.25 31.94 -10.43
N VAL A 660 4.08 31.17 -9.35
CA VAL A 660 2.80 31.01 -8.59
C VAL A 660 1.67 30.48 -9.50
N ALA A 661 1.49 29.16 -9.59
CA ALA A 661 0.57 28.48 -10.52
C ALA A 661 -0.92 28.89 -10.44
N LEU A 662 -1.29 30.02 -11.06
CA LEU A 662 -2.63 30.63 -11.02
C LEU A 662 -3.69 29.83 -11.79
N GLY A 663 -3.31 29.16 -12.89
CA GLY A 663 -4.20 28.29 -13.69
C GLY A 663 -4.64 26.98 -13.02
N LEU A 664 -4.33 26.79 -11.73
CA LEU A 664 -4.77 25.62 -10.94
C LEU A 664 -6.25 25.70 -10.56
N PHE A 665 -6.81 26.91 -10.47
CA PHE A 665 -8.18 27.17 -10.03
C PHE A 665 -8.96 27.96 -11.08
N VAL A 666 -10.25 27.67 -11.21
CA VAL A 666 -11.17 28.52 -11.98
C VAL A 666 -11.57 29.77 -11.16
N HIS A 667 -12.09 30.80 -11.83
CA HIS A 667 -12.50 32.03 -11.17
C HIS A 667 -13.59 31.81 -10.09
N GLY A 668 -13.44 32.51 -8.96
CA GLY A 668 -14.35 32.41 -7.82
C GLY A 668 -14.45 31.01 -7.22
N TRP A 669 -13.41 30.19 -7.41
CA TRP A 669 -13.31 28.88 -6.78
C TRP A 669 -13.50 29.02 -5.27
N SER A 670 -14.45 28.27 -4.73
CA SER A 670 -14.62 28.11 -3.30
C SER A 670 -15.06 26.70 -2.97
N PRO A 671 -14.61 26.15 -1.83
CA PRO A 671 -15.13 24.89 -1.33
C PRO A 671 -16.54 25.13 -0.76
N ARG A 672 -17.53 24.35 -1.20
CA ARG A 672 -18.89 24.35 -0.66
C ARG A 672 -19.28 22.97 -0.16
N ILE A 673 -19.94 22.92 0.99
CA ILE A 673 -20.47 21.68 1.56
C ILE A 673 -21.88 21.45 1.01
N ALA A 674 -22.15 20.26 0.47
CA ALA A 674 -23.48 19.84 0.01
C ALA A 674 -23.79 18.42 0.46
N ARG A 675 -25.05 17.98 0.38
CA ARG A 675 -25.41 16.57 0.61
C ARG A 675 -24.95 15.67 -0.55
N GLU A 676 -24.72 14.40 -0.25
CA GLU A 676 -24.13 13.41 -1.14
C GLU A 676 -24.96 13.14 -2.41
N ASN A 677 -24.28 13.10 -3.56
CA ASN A 677 -24.82 12.67 -4.85
C ASN A 677 -23.68 11.96 -5.63
N VAL A 678 -23.98 10.79 -6.19
CA VAL A 678 -22.99 9.88 -6.80
C VAL A 678 -22.55 10.36 -8.20
N THR A 679 -23.32 11.23 -8.85
CA THR A 679 -23.11 11.62 -10.26
C THR A 679 -22.22 12.85 -10.48
N GLU A 680 -21.73 13.50 -9.42
CA GLU A 680 -20.83 14.65 -9.55
C GLU A 680 -19.53 14.44 -8.76
N TYR A 681 -18.41 14.91 -9.32
CA TYR A 681 -17.08 14.87 -8.74
C TYR A 681 -17.02 15.65 -7.42
N ALA A 682 -16.36 15.07 -6.42
CA ALA A 682 -16.06 15.69 -5.14
C ALA A 682 -14.64 15.30 -4.74
N PHE A 683 -13.82 16.26 -4.35
CA PHE A 683 -12.44 16.01 -3.92
C PHE A 683 -12.37 15.49 -2.48
N VAL A 684 -13.44 15.68 -1.70
CA VAL A 684 -13.63 15.08 -0.36
C VAL A 684 -15.10 14.67 -0.23
N ARG A 685 -15.36 13.40 0.10
CA ARG A 685 -16.66 12.86 0.48
C ARG A 685 -16.62 12.42 1.94
N GLY A 686 -17.72 12.58 2.68
CA GLY A 686 -17.85 12.06 4.04
C GLY A 686 -19.05 12.59 4.82
N ALA A 687 -19.63 11.77 5.70
CA ALA A 687 -20.74 12.12 6.60
C ALA A 687 -22.07 12.55 5.91
N GLY A 688 -22.40 11.97 4.75
CA GLY A 688 -23.55 12.40 3.94
C GLY A 688 -23.37 13.79 3.32
N LEU A 689 -22.14 14.32 3.43
CA LEU A 689 -21.71 15.60 2.91
C LEU A 689 -20.60 15.39 1.88
N ARG A 690 -20.51 16.30 0.92
CA ARG A 690 -19.47 16.37 -0.07
C ARG A 690 -18.94 17.79 -0.14
N PHE A 691 -17.64 17.91 -0.33
CA PHE A 691 -17.00 19.18 -0.64
C PHE A 691 -17.03 19.35 -2.15
N LEU A 692 -17.95 20.19 -2.60
CA LEU A 692 -18.03 20.68 -3.95
C LEU A 692 -16.94 21.73 -4.15
N GLU A 693 -16.26 21.63 -5.27
CA GLU A 693 -15.54 22.76 -5.84
C GLU A 693 -16.57 23.58 -6.61
N VAL A 694 -17.03 24.70 -6.06
CA VAL A 694 -17.91 25.62 -6.78
C VAL A 694 -17.10 26.78 -7.33
N SER A 695 -17.56 27.35 -8.43
CA SER A 695 -16.90 28.45 -9.13
C SER A 695 -17.90 29.55 -9.44
N LYS A 696 -17.42 30.79 -9.45
CA LYS A 696 -18.19 31.95 -9.93
C LYS A 696 -17.80 32.17 -11.39
N LEU A 697 -18.38 31.34 -12.25
CA LEU A 697 -18.26 31.48 -13.69
C LEU A 697 -19.10 32.68 -14.13
N GLY A 698 -18.62 33.46 -15.10
CA GLY A 698 -19.42 34.57 -15.65
C GLY A 698 -20.68 34.06 -16.35
N SER A 699 -21.61 34.98 -16.59
CA SER A 699 -22.96 34.69 -17.06
C SER A 699 -23.00 33.88 -18.36
N HIS A 700 -22.05 34.12 -19.27
CA HIS A 700 -21.92 33.35 -20.51
C HIS A 700 -21.48 31.91 -20.25
N ARG A 701 -20.39 31.72 -19.52
CA ARG A 701 -19.84 30.39 -19.23
C ARG A 701 -20.81 29.53 -18.43
N LEU A 702 -21.58 30.14 -17.52
CA LEU A 702 -22.63 29.43 -16.79
C LEU A 702 -23.68 28.81 -17.73
N ARG A 703 -24.10 29.52 -18.79
CA ARG A 703 -25.05 29.00 -19.78
C ARG A 703 -24.48 27.81 -20.55
N GLU A 704 -23.19 27.86 -20.92
CA GLU A 704 -22.52 26.74 -21.58
C GLU A 704 -22.36 25.52 -20.67
N ALA A 705 -21.99 25.74 -19.40
CA ALA A 705 -21.85 24.66 -18.42
C ALA A 705 -23.18 23.92 -18.18
N VAL A 706 -24.31 24.64 -18.27
CA VAL A 706 -25.65 24.04 -18.18
C VAL A 706 -25.94 23.17 -19.42
N LYS A 707 -25.59 23.61 -20.62
CA LYS A 707 -25.74 22.82 -21.85
C LYS A 707 -24.83 21.58 -21.85
N GLU A 708 -23.56 21.74 -21.48
CA GLU A 708 -22.59 20.64 -21.36
C GLU A 708 -23.01 19.56 -20.35
N ARG A 709 -23.88 19.89 -19.38
CA ARG A 709 -24.47 18.91 -18.44
C ARG A 709 -25.67 18.16 -19.01
N ALA A 710 -26.36 18.72 -20.00
CA ALA A 710 -27.58 18.16 -20.58
C ALA A 710 -27.30 17.23 -21.77
N ASP A 711 -26.26 17.51 -22.54
CA ASP A 711 -25.92 16.76 -23.76
C ASP A 711 -24.73 15.81 -23.55
N ALA A 712 -24.85 14.55 -24.00
CA ALA A 712 -23.78 13.55 -23.92
C ALA A 712 -22.60 13.80 -24.90
N THR A 713 -22.80 14.71 -25.87
CA THR A 713 -21.79 15.08 -26.88
C THR A 713 -21.67 16.61 -26.93
N PRO A 714 -20.58 17.21 -26.43
CA PRO A 714 -20.45 18.66 -26.38
C PRO A 714 -20.26 19.25 -27.78
N ALA A 715 -20.93 20.38 -28.05
CA ALA A 715 -20.74 21.17 -29.27
C ALA A 715 -19.25 21.54 -29.50
N PRO A 716 -18.83 21.75 -30.76
CA PRO A 716 -17.50 22.28 -31.06
C PRO A 716 -17.30 23.64 -30.37
N PRO A 717 -16.08 23.95 -29.90
CA PRO A 717 -15.79 25.23 -29.27
C PRO A 717 -15.96 26.38 -30.29
N THR A 718 -16.41 27.53 -29.81
CA THR A 718 -16.58 28.75 -30.61
C THR A 718 -15.37 29.67 -30.57
N LEU A 719 -14.41 29.38 -29.67
CA LEU A 719 -13.13 30.07 -29.60
C LEU A 719 -12.08 29.27 -30.37
N THR A 720 -11.32 29.95 -31.21
CA THR A 720 -10.10 29.43 -31.83
C THR A 720 -8.91 30.23 -31.36
N LEU A 721 -7.96 29.58 -30.68
CA LEU A 721 -6.69 30.16 -30.25
C LEU A 721 -5.57 29.68 -31.18
N TYR A 722 -4.87 30.62 -31.80
CA TYR A 722 -3.60 30.34 -32.46
C TYR A 722 -2.47 30.60 -31.47
N ASP A 723 -1.66 29.58 -31.28
CA ASP A 723 -0.86 29.39 -30.08
C ASP A 723 0.56 28.91 -30.41
N VAL A 724 1.50 29.25 -29.54
CA VAL A 724 2.85 28.67 -29.54
C VAL A 724 3.17 28.25 -28.10
N GLU A 725 3.49 26.97 -27.88
CA GLU A 725 3.66 26.43 -26.51
C GLU A 725 4.75 27.17 -25.73
N ASP A 726 5.88 27.48 -26.38
CA ASP A 726 7.04 28.14 -25.77
C ASP A 726 6.98 29.68 -25.75
N ASP A 727 5.85 30.27 -26.16
CA ASP A 727 5.63 31.73 -26.07
C ASP A 727 4.97 32.09 -24.73
N ASP A 728 5.63 32.97 -23.95
CA ASP A 728 5.14 33.39 -22.64
C ASP A 728 3.76 34.07 -22.76
N SER A 729 3.53 34.88 -23.79
CA SER A 729 2.25 35.59 -24.00
C SER A 729 1.11 34.62 -24.28
N CYS A 730 1.36 33.60 -25.10
CA CYS A 730 0.45 32.49 -25.38
C CYS A 730 0.11 31.71 -24.11
N ARG A 731 1.11 31.39 -23.29
CA ARG A 731 0.89 30.73 -22.00
C ARG A 731 0.00 31.55 -21.07
N LEU A 732 0.18 32.87 -20.97
CA LEU A 732 -0.69 33.72 -20.14
C LEU A 732 -2.15 33.64 -20.60
N VAL A 733 -2.40 33.62 -21.91
CA VAL A 733 -3.73 33.43 -22.47
C VAL A 733 -4.30 32.06 -22.12
N ARG A 734 -3.50 30.97 -22.19
CA ARG A 734 -3.94 29.62 -21.78
C ARG A 734 -4.25 29.52 -20.27
N GLU A 735 -3.50 30.22 -19.42
CA GLU A 735 -3.78 30.32 -17.99
C GLU A 735 -5.13 31.02 -17.76
N VAL A 736 -5.38 32.14 -18.44
CA VAL A 736 -6.65 32.87 -18.35
C VAL A 736 -7.83 32.06 -18.90
N LEU A 737 -7.65 31.34 -20.01
CA LEU A 737 -8.67 30.42 -20.54
C LEU A 737 -8.98 29.28 -19.55
N SER A 738 -7.98 28.78 -18.83
CA SER A 738 -8.16 27.79 -17.75
C SER A 738 -8.90 28.37 -16.55
N ILE A 739 -8.61 29.62 -16.18
CA ILE A 739 -9.31 30.36 -15.10
C ILE A 739 -10.77 30.61 -15.47
N CYS A 740 -11.04 30.98 -16.73
CA CYS A 740 -12.39 31.18 -17.25
C CYS A 740 -13.15 29.87 -17.50
N ASP A 741 -12.49 28.71 -17.41
CA ASP A 741 -13.04 27.39 -17.70
C ASP A 741 -13.64 27.27 -19.11
N VAL A 742 -13.02 27.87 -20.13
CA VAL A 742 -13.55 27.91 -21.50
C VAL A 742 -12.88 26.86 -22.39
N SER A 743 -13.66 26.06 -23.10
CA SER A 743 -13.12 25.15 -24.12
C SER A 743 -12.79 25.94 -25.39
N TYR A 744 -11.68 25.64 -26.03
CA TYR A 744 -11.26 26.32 -27.26
C TYR A 744 -10.61 25.33 -28.23
N LEU A 745 -10.68 25.63 -29.52
CA LEU A 745 -9.88 24.98 -30.55
C LEU A 745 -8.50 25.62 -30.54
N CYS A 746 -7.49 24.85 -30.17
CA CYS A 746 -6.10 25.26 -30.28
C CYS A 746 -5.58 24.91 -31.69
N LYS A 747 -5.00 25.91 -32.35
CA LYS A 747 -4.28 25.77 -33.62
C LYS A 747 -2.82 26.14 -33.42
N PRO A 748 -1.93 25.16 -33.14
CA PRO A 748 -0.53 25.46 -32.89
C PRO A 748 0.19 25.98 -34.14
N CYS A 749 1.00 27.04 -33.95
CA CYS A 749 1.77 27.73 -34.99
C CYS A 749 3.28 27.65 -34.73
N PRO A 750 3.88 26.44 -34.62
CA PRO A 750 5.28 26.28 -34.21
C PRO A 750 6.30 26.88 -35.20
N THR A 751 5.97 26.90 -36.50
CA THR A 751 6.84 27.39 -37.57
C THR A 751 6.03 28.02 -38.70
N ALA A 752 6.67 28.83 -39.55
CA ALA A 752 6.05 29.43 -40.74
C ALA A 752 5.59 28.39 -41.77
N SER A 753 6.13 27.16 -41.75
CA SER A 753 5.71 26.08 -42.66
C SER A 753 4.48 25.31 -42.19
N CYS A 754 3.95 25.61 -41.00
CA CYS A 754 2.72 24.99 -40.49
C CYS A 754 1.49 25.53 -41.24
N SER A 755 0.54 24.65 -41.56
CA SER A 755 -0.74 25.02 -42.19
C SER A 755 -1.53 26.03 -41.35
N ASN A 756 -1.52 25.87 -40.02
CA ASN A 756 -2.14 26.82 -39.09
C ASN A 756 -1.50 28.22 -39.16
N SER A 757 -0.17 28.31 -39.33
CA SER A 757 0.54 29.60 -39.50
C SER A 757 0.21 30.26 -40.82
N SER A 758 0.06 29.47 -41.89
CA SER A 758 -0.40 29.96 -43.20
C SER A 758 -1.82 30.50 -43.13
N GLU A 759 -2.71 29.78 -42.46
CA GLU A 759 -4.08 30.24 -42.19
C GLU A 759 -4.09 31.53 -41.37
N LEU A 760 -3.25 31.61 -40.31
CA LEU A 760 -3.14 32.80 -39.48
C LEU A 760 -2.63 34.02 -40.25
N ALA A 761 -1.62 33.85 -41.11
CA ALA A 761 -1.09 34.91 -41.95
C ALA A 761 -2.16 35.48 -42.89
N ILE A 762 -2.97 34.60 -43.50
CA ILE A 762 -4.13 34.98 -44.34
C ILE A 762 -5.17 35.75 -43.51
N LEU A 763 -5.54 35.25 -42.33
CA LEU A 763 -6.51 35.91 -41.45
C LEU A 763 -6.03 37.28 -40.97
N GLN A 764 -4.73 37.45 -40.76
CA GLN A 764 -4.15 38.71 -40.31
C GLN A 764 -3.81 39.67 -41.46
N GLY A 765 -3.85 39.22 -42.72
CA GLY A 765 -3.47 39.98 -43.90
C GLY A 765 -1.97 40.31 -43.95
N VAL A 766 -1.12 39.42 -43.44
CA VAL A 766 0.34 39.61 -43.35
C VAL A 766 1.11 38.54 -44.15
N GLU A 767 2.37 38.81 -44.44
CA GLU A 767 3.25 37.80 -45.04
C GLU A 767 3.51 36.65 -44.05
N LEU A 768 3.62 35.43 -44.58
CA LEU A 768 3.89 34.22 -43.79
C LEU A 768 5.21 34.35 -43.02
N GLY A 769 5.17 34.12 -41.71
CA GLY A 769 6.26 34.33 -40.76
C GLY A 769 6.22 35.69 -40.03
N SER A 770 5.28 36.58 -40.38
CA SER A 770 5.05 37.88 -39.72
C SER A 770 3.77 37.90 -38.87
N GLU A 771 3.09 36.77 -38.73
CA GLU A 771 1.91 36.61 -37.89
C GLU A 771 2.19 36.91 -36.40
N VAL A 772 1.23 37.54 -35.73
CA VAL A 772 1.29 37.82 -34.29
C VAL A 772 0.52 36.73 -33.53
N VAL A 773 1.19 36.09 -32.57
CA VAL A 773 0.60 35.17 -31.58
C VAL A 773 0.77 35.73 -30.15
N PRO A 774 -0.12 35.41 -29.19
CA PRO A 774 -1.37 34.67 -29.36
C PRO A 774 -2.39 35.48 -30.17
N PHE A 775 -3.24 34.77 -30.90
CA PHE A 775 -4.36 35.33 -31.64
C PHE A 775 -5.63 34.55 -31.31
N LEU A 776 -6.65 35.24 -30.82
CA LEU A 776 -7.93 34.63 -30.47
C LEU A 776 -8.99 35.08 -31.48
N ARG A 777 -9.73 34.10 -32.01
CA ARG A 777 -10.93 34.31 -32.81
C ARG A 777 -12.15 33.79 -32.06
N ASP A 778 -13.22 34.58 -32.04
CA ASP A 778 -14.49 34.22 -31.43
C ASP A 778 -15.62 34.23 -32.45
N ASP A 779 -16.06 33.04 -32.85
CA ASP A 779 -17.08 32.85 -33.90
C ASP A 779 -18.51 33.18 -33.42
N ARG A 780 -18.72 33.60 -32.15
CA ARG A 780 -20.06 33.92 -31.61
C ARG A 780 -20.57 35.30 -31.99
N ASN A 781 -19.68 36.28 -32.10
CA ASN A 781 -20.01 37.70 -32.21
C ASN A 781 -19.25 38.30 -33.39
N ASP A 782 -19.87 38.40 -34.57
CA ASP A 782 -19.33 39.06 -35.77
C ASP A 782 -17.86 38.73 -36.12
N ASP A 783 -17.40 37.52 -35.78
CA ASP A 783 -16.06 37.01 -36.06
C ASP A 783 -14.93 37.87 -35.44
N ILE A 784 -15.11 38.29 -34.17
CA ILE A 784 -14.13 39.09 -33.43
C ILE A 784 -12.76 38.39 -33.43
N ALA A 785 -11.75 39.15 -33.86
CA ALA A 785 -10.35 38.75 -33.89
C ALA A 785 -9.51 39.66 -32.99
N VAL A 786 -8.91 39.10 -31.95
CA VAL A 786 -8.10 39.84 -30.97
C VAL A 786 -6.64 39.40 -31.07
N LYS A 787 -5.75 40.37 -31.27
CA LYS A 787 -4.29 40.13 -31.38
C LYS A 787 -3.60 40.44 -30.05
N GLY A 788 -2.66 39.58 -29.66
CA GLY A 788 -1.79 39.81 -28.51
C GLY A 788 -2.43 39.52 -27.15
N ALA A 789 -1.62 39.13 -26.17
CA ALA A 789 -2.10 38.63 -24.89
C ALA A 789 -2.94 39.65 -24.10
N ASP A 790 -2.50 40.90 -23.98
CA ASP A 790 -3.21 41.92 -23.18
C ASP A 790 -4.64 42.14 -23.68
N GLY A 791 -4.82 42.28 -25.00
CA GLY A 791 -6.13 42.44 -25.61
C GLY A 791 -7.00 41.20 -25.44
N ILE A 792 -6.42 40.00 -25.62
CA ILE A 792 -7.14 38.74 -25.45
C ILE A 792 -7.59 38.55 -23.99
N ILE A 793 -6.73 38.82 -23.02
CA ILE A 793 -7.04 38.68 -21.60
C ILE A 793 -8.17 39.64 -21.20
N GLN A 794 -8.07 40.91 -21.63
CA GLN A 794 -9.12 41.90 -21.38
C GLN A 794 -10.46 41.46 -21.99
N TYR A 795 -10.44 40.96 -23.23
CA TYR A 795 -11.60 40.40 -23.90
C TYR A 795 -12.21 39.22 -23.12
N LEU A 796 -11.38 38.26 -22.71
CA LEU A 796 -11.83 37.07 -21.96
C LEU A 796 -12.45 37.45 -20.61
N TYR A 797 -11.91 38.43 -19.90
CA TYR A 797 -12.51 38.91 -18.65
C TYR A 797 -13.85 39.61 -18.89
N GLN A 798 -13.95 40.45 -19.92
CA GLN A 798 -15.20 41.13 -20.26
C GLN A 798 -16.30 40.14 -20.65
N GLU A 799 -16.00 39.19 -21.53
CA GLU A 799 -17.00 38.29 -22.10
C GLU A 799 -17.32 37.07 -21.23
N TYR A 800 -16.33 36.53 -20.50
CA TYR A 800 -16.48 35.27 -19.77
C TYR A 800 -16.46 35.41 -18.24
N LEU A 801 -16.04 36.55 -17.70
CA LEU A 801 -16.09 36.87 -16.26
C LEU A 801 -16.92 38.14 -15.94
N ASP A 802 -17.75 38.59 -16.88
CA ASP A 802 -18.62 39.77 -16.74
C ASP A 802 -17.86 41.07 -16.35
N GLY A 803 -16.59 41.18 -16.73
CA GLY A 803 -15.73 42.35 -16.44
C GLY A 803 -15.11 42.37 -15.04
N GLU A 804 -15.32 41.37 -14.19
CA GLU A 804 -14.64 41.24 -12.89
C GLU A 804 -13.21 40.71 -13.09
N GLU A 805 -12.21 41.60 -13.06
CA GLU A 805 -10.81 41.19 -13.04
C GLU A 805 -10.43 40.60 -11.66
N PRO A 806 -9.78 39.42 -11.60
CA PRO A 806 -9.40 38.81 -10.32
C PRO A 806 -8.35 39.67 -9.57
N ALA A 807 -8.69 40.13 -8.36
CA ALA A 807 -7.92 41.12 -7.60
C ALA A 807 -6.44 40.77 -7.29
N SER A 808 -6.01 39.53 -7.47
CA SER A 808 -4.63 39.06 -7.24
C SER A 808 -3.73 39.09 -8.48
N LEU A 809 -4.28 39.35 -9.66
CA LEU A 809 -3.58 39.13 -10.94
C LEU A 809 -2.76 40.33 -11.42
N VAL A 810 -3.27 41.56 -11.27
CA VAL A 810 -2.65 42.80 -11.79
C VAL A 810 -1.23 43.06 -11.27
N SER A 811 -0.91 42.64 -10.04
CA SER A 811 0.41 42.91 -9.44
C SER A 811 1.50 41.87 -9.75
N LEU A 812 1.13 40.66 -10.20
CA LEU A 812 2.09 39.59 -10.52
C LEU A 812 2.53 39.64 -11.99
N PHE A 813 1.65 39.99 -12.92
CA PHE A 813 1.95 40.00 -14.36
C PHE A 813 3.04 41.01 -14.75
N GLN A 814 3.15 42.14 -14.02
CA GLN A 814 4.15 43.19 -14.32
C GLN A 814 5.61 42.80 -14.00
N ARG A 815 5.89 41.62 -13.41
CA ARG A 815 7.22 41.28 -12.88
C ARG A 815 8.03 40.24 -13.66
N PHE A 816 7.51 39.63 -14.73
CA PHE A 816 8.13 38.40 -15.29
C PHE A 816 8.49 38.38 -16.78
N ALA A 817 8.56 39.53 -17.45
CA ALA A 817 9.09 39.58 -18.81
C ALA A 817 10.64 39.66 -18.82
N GLN A 818 11.33 38.51 -18.83
CA GLN A 818 12.66 38.30 -19.46
C GLN A 818 13.16 36.84 -19.26
N ALA A 819 13.27 36.06 -20.35
CA ALA A 819 14.54 35.45 -20.83
C ALA A 819 14.35 34.29 -21.84
N SER A 820 15.08 34.44 -22.97
CA SER A 820 15.70 33.49 -23.93
C SER A 820 14.91 32.35 -24.60
N LYS A 821 14.80 32.47 -25.93
CA LYS A 821 14.47 31.42 -26.92
C LYS A 821 15.66 30.49 -27.18
N ILE A 822 15.43 29.18 -27.24
CA ILE A 822 16.30 28.21 -27.91
C ILE A 822 15.49 27.65 -29.08
N ASN A 823 15.95 27.91 -30.31
CA ASN A 823 15.41 27.29 -31.51
C ASN A 823 16.12 25.95 -31.71
N ASP A 824 15.36 24.87 -31.79
CA ASP A 824 15.78 23.70 -32.56
C ASP A 824 14.68 23.36 -33.56
N ALA A 825 14.98 23.53 -34.84
CA ALA A 825 14.06 23.34 -35.93
C ALA A 825 14.32 21.96 -36.56
N SER A 826 13.40 21.03 -36.37
CA SER A 826 13.34 19.82 -37.20
C SER A 826 11.97 19.71 -37.88
N HIS A 827 12.00 19.54 -39.20
CA HIS A 827 10.84 19.39 -40.06
C HIS A 827 9.96 18.23 -39.62
N ARG A 828 8.70 18.50 -39.23
CA ARG A 828 7.68 17.45 -39.04
C ARG A 828 6.30 17.88 -39.51
N ARG A 829 5.53 16.83 -39.80
CA ARG A 829 4.37 16.68 -40.69
C ARG A 829 3.17 17.53 -40.25
N THR A 830 2.52 18.21 -41.19
CA THR A 830 1.26 18.95 -40.96
C THR A 830 0.05 18.01 -41.03
N SER A 831 -1.04 18.36 -40.33
CA SER A 831 -2.33 17.66 -40.38
C SER A 831 -2.82 17.41 -41.82
N ARG A 832 -3.40 16.23 -42.08
CA ARG A 832 -3.95 15.90 -43.40
C ARG A 832 -5.29 16.62 -43.60
N ALA A 833 -5.59 17.01 -44.83
CA ALA A 833 -6.88 17.60 -45.18
C ALA A 833 -8.01 16.60 -44.85
N GLY A 834 -8.93 16.98 -43.96
CA GLY A 834 -10.09 16.17 -43.55
C GLY A 834 -9.99 15.53 -42.15
N GLU A 835 -8.88 15.68 -41.43
CA GLU A 835 -8.73 15.18 -40.05
C GLU A 835 -9.54 16.04 -39.05
N GLN A 836 -10.27 15.38 -38.15
CA GLN A 836 -10.98 16.01 -37.04
C GLN A 836 -9.98 16.39 -35.94
N PRO A 837 -10.17 17.53 -35.24
CA PRO A 837 -9.28 17.92 -34.15
C PRO A 837 -9.33 16.91 -33.01
N LEU A 838 -8.18 16.61 -32.42
CA LEU A 838 -8.07 15.76 -31.23
C LEU A 838 -8.76 16.42 -30.04
N ILE A 839 -9.23 15.66 -29.06
CA ILE A 839 -9.85 16.21 -27.84
C ILE A 839 -8.88 16.02 -26.68
N PHE A 840 -8.41 17.11 -26.10
CA PHE A 840 -7.41 17.08 -25.04
C PHE A 840 -7.95 17.66 -23.73
N TRP A 841 -8.02 16.84 -22.69
CA TRP A 841 -8.48 17.20 -21.35
C TRP A 841 -7.29 17.48 -20.43
N GLY A 842 -7.25 18.66 -19.82
CA GLY A 842 -6.11 19.08 -19.00
C GLY A 842 -6.28 20.42 -18.31
N TYR A 843 -5.22 20.93 -17.69
CA TYR A 843 -5.15 22.30 -17.18
C TYR A 843 -3.70 22.81 -17.27
N GLU A 844 -3.53 24.13 -17.33
CA GLU A 844 -2.24 24.74 -17.67
C GLU A 844 -1.13 24.38 -16.67
N ALA A 845 -1.43 24.44 -15.36
CA ALA A 845 -0.49 24.17 -14.28
C ALA A 845 -0.01 22.70 -14.16
N SER A 846 -0.58 21.76 -14.93
CA SER A 846 -0.14 20.37 -14.91
C SER A 846 1.12 20.18 -15.76
N PRO A 847 2.27 19.76 -15.17
CA PRO A 847 3.48 19.54 -15.94
C PRO A 847 3.33 18.40 -16.96
N PHE A 848 2.47 17.41 -16.67
CA PHE A 848 2.16 16.32 -17.61
C PHE A 848 1.32 16.80 -18.80
N CYS A 849 0.41 17.75 -18.58
CA CYS A 849 -0.32 18.37 -19.69
C CYS A 849 0.59 19.23 -20.57
N ALA A 850 1.58 19.92 -19.98
CA ALA A 850 2.57 20.70 -20.73
C ALA A 850 3.37 19.83 -21.70
N LEU A 851 3.80 18.62 -21.28
CA LEU A 851 4.50 17.69 -22.17
C LEU A 851 3.65 17.27 -23.38
N VAL A 852 2.36 17.00 -23.16
CA VAL A 852 1.43 16.65 -24.24
C VAL A 852 1.19 17.84 -25.18
N ARG A 853 1.00 19.06 -24.63
CA ARG A 853 0.86 20.27 -25.46
C ARG A 853 2.10 20.55 -26.29
N LYS A 854 3.29 20.42 -25.71
CA LYS A 854 4.56 20.54 -26.44
C LYS A 854 4.60 19.58 -27.63
N ALA A 855 4.25 18.31 -27.40
CA ALA A 855 4.22 17.32 -28.47
C ALA A 855 3.16 17.61 -29.56
N LEU A 856 1.98 18.14 -29.18
CA LEU A 856 0.95 18.58 -30.13
C LEU A 856 1.41 19.82 -30.93
N ASN A 857 2.06 20.77 -30.25
CA ASN A 857 2.57 22.01 -30.81
C ASN A 857 3.69 21.73 -31.82
N GLU A 858 4.69 20.92 -31.48
CA GLU A 858 5.77 20.52 -32.37
C GLU A 858 5.28 19.89 -33.69
N ARG A 859 4.11 19.24 -33.65
CA ARG A 859 3.49 18.58 -34.81
C ARG A 859 2.47 19.46 -35.54
N GLY A 860 2.18 20.66 -35.05
CA GLY A 860 1.13 21.51 -35.60
C GLY A 860 -0.26 20.86 -35.59
N ILE A 861 -0.51 19.91 -34.69
CA ILE A 861 -1.79 19.19 -34.63
C ILE A 861 -2.81 20.06 -33.92
N SER A 862 -3.92 20.36 -34.60
CA SER A 862 -5.03 21.12 -34.01
C SER A 862 -5.84 20.25 -33.05
N TYR A 863 -6.21 20.79 -31.90
CA TYR A 863 -6.93 20.05 -30.87
C TYR A 863 -7.94 20.92 -30.13
N VAL A 864 -9.07 20.33 -29.72
CA VAL A 864 -10.04 20.94 -28.80
C VAL A 864 -9.54 20.74 -27.38
N PHE A 865 -9.20 21.83 -26.70
CA PHE A 865 -8.82 21.80 -25.29
C PHE A 865 -10.05 21.86 -24.38
N ARG A 866 -10.13 20.93 -23.43
CA ARG A 866 -11.19 20.83 -22.42
C ARG A 866 -10.57 21.10 -21.03
N PRO A 867 -10.68 22.34 -20.50
CA PRO A 867 -10.06 22.67 -19.22
C PRO A 867 -10.72 21.91 -18.06
N CYS A 868 -9.88 21.41 -17.17
CA CYS A 868 -10.24 20.59 -16.00
C CYS A 868 -9.61 21.13 -14.70
N ALA A 869 -9.35 22.44 -14.63
CA ALA A 869 -8.85 23.11 -13.43
C ALA A 869 -9.80 22.93 -12.23
N ARG A 870 -9.32 23.16 -11.01
CA ARG A 870 -10.16 23.00 -9.80
C ARG A 870 -11.36 23.94 -9.84
N GLY A 871 -12.56 23.40 -9.60
CA GLY A 871 -13.85 24.10 -9.77
C GLY A 871 -14.49 23.97 -11.14
N SER A 872 -13.84 23.30 -12.10
CA SER A 872 -14.45 23.01 -13.39
C SER A 872 -15.53 21.92 -13.27
N PRO A 873 -16.75 22.13 -13.82
CA PRO A 873 -17.77 21.08 -13.90
C PRO A 873 -17.34 19.91 -14.81
N ARG A 874 -16.35 20.12 -15.69
CA ARG A 874 -15.84 19.08 -16.61
C ARG A 874 -15.09 17.96 -15.90
N ARG A 875 -14.67 18.16 -14.65
CA ARG A 875 -14.10 17.08 -13.83
C ARG A 875 -15.12 15.97 -13.56
N SER A 876 -16.38 16.34 -13.32
CA SER A 876 -17.50 15.39 -13.21
C SER A 876 -17.81 14.72 -14.54
N LEU A 877 -17.74 15.47 -15.64
CA LEU A 877 -18.00 14.93 -16.97
C LEU A 877 -16.95 13.88 -17.36
N LEU A 878 -15.66 14.20 -17.12
CA LEU A 878 -14.57 13.26 -17.36
C LEU A 878 -14.71 12.03 -16.46
N LEU A 879 -14.96 12.21 -15.16
CA LEU A 879 -15.22 11.10 -14.22
C LEU A 879 -16.36 10.19 -14.71
N ASN A 880 -17.48 10.76 -15.14
CA ASN A 880 -18.62 9.99 -15.63
C ASN A 880 -18.33 9.28 -16.96
N ARG A 881 -17.42 9.84 -17.77
CA ARG A 881 -17.03 9.29 -19.08
C ARG A 881 -16.03 8.15 -18.97
N THR A 882 -15.08 8.23 -18.03
CA THR A 882 -13.95 7.29 -17.93
C THR A 882 -13.95 6.46 -16.65
N GLY A 883 -14.87 6.71 -15.72
CA GLY A 883 -14.92 6.09 -14.40
C GLY A 883 -13.91 6.67 -13.40
N ILE A 884 -12.92 7.44 -13.85
CA ILE A 884 -11.88 8.07 -13.02
C ILE A 884 -11.56 9.48 -13.50
N PHE A 885 -11.27 10.41 -12.59
CA PHE A 885 -10.72 11.71 -13.00
C PHE A 885 -9.18 11.63 -13.02
N GLN A 886 -8.59 11.67 -14.21
CA GLN A 886 -7.14 11.76 -14.42
C GLN A 886 -6.86 12.61 -15.68
N VAL A 887 -5.83 13.46 -15.63
CA VAL A 887 -5.37 14.27 -16.77
C VAL A 887 -3.83 14.27 -16.81
N PRO A 888 -3.17 14.32 -17.98
CA PRO A 888 -3.73 14.47 -19.32
C PRO A 888 -4.55 13.26 -19.77
N TYR A 889 -5.63 13.53 -20.50
CA TYR A 889 -6.42 12.52 -21.20
C TYR A 889 -6.68 13.01 -22.62
N LEU A 890 -6.37 12.17 -23.61
CA LEU A 890 -6.52 12.49 -25.04
C LEU A 890 -7.52 11.52 -25.67
N GLU A 891 -8.45 12.06 -26.45
CA GLU A 891 -9.30 11.29 -27.35
C GLU A 891 -8.98 11.66 -28.80
N ASP A 892 -8.86 10.64 -29.65
CA ASP A 892 -8.64 10.80 -31.07
C ASP A 892 -9.87 10.32 -31.86
N PRO A 893 -10.71 11.26 -32.35
CA PRO A 893 -11.89 10.91 -33.15
C PRO A 893 -11.54 10.23 -34.48
N ASN A 894 -10.32 10.38 -34.99
CA ASN A 894 -9.90 9.85 -36.28
C ASN A 894 -9.56 8.36 -36.20
N THR A 895 -9.15 7.88 -35.02
CA THR A 895 -8.76 6.47 -34.80
C THR A 895 -9.66 5.75 -33.80
N GLY A 896 -10.50 6.49 -33.06
CA GLY A 896 -11.33 5.96 -31.97
C GLY A 896 -10.55 5.65 -30.69
N ILE A 897 -9.27 6.02 -30.62
CA ILE A 897 -8.40 5.76 -29.47
C ILE A 897 -8.61 6.82 -28.39
N SER A 898 -8.61 6.37 -27.13
CA SER A 898 -8.58 7.24 -25.96
C SER A 898 -7.52 6.77 -24.98
N LEU A 899 -6.67 7.69 -24.51
CA LEU A 899 -5.48 7.35 -23.71
C LEU A 899 -5.33 8.33 -22.54
N PHE A 900 -4.94 7.77 -21.39
CA PHE A 900 -4.34 8.52 -20.29
C PHE A 900 -2.81 8.60 -20.48
N GLU A 901 -2.15 9.32 -19.57
CA GLU A 901 -0.69 9.39 -19.44
C GLU A 901 0.05 10.15 -20.54
N SER A 902 0.87 11.11 -20.15
CA SER A 902 1.62 11.93 -21.12
C SER A 902 2.56 11.09 -21.98
N VAL A 903 3.19 10.04 -21.45
CA VAL A 903 4.10 9.17 -22.22
C VAL A 903 3.37 8.39 -23.29
N ASP A 904 2.26 7.76 -22.93
CA ASP A 904 1.49 6.94 -23.87
C ASP A 904 0.85 7.83 -24.93
N ILE A 905 0.33 9.01 -24.55
CA ILE A 905 -0.16 10.02 -25.46
C ILE A 905 0.95 10.49 -26.43
N ILE A 906 2.13 10.84 -25.93
CA ILE A 906 3.24 11.32 -26.78
C ILE A 906 3.73 10.21 -27.71
N SER A 907 3.83 8.97 -27.22
CA SER A 907 4.22 7.81 -28.02
C SER A 907 3.20 7.51 -29.11
N TYR A 908 1.91 7.63 -28.77
CA TYR A 908 0.81 7.53 -29.71
C TYR A 908 0.85 8.62 -30.79
N LEU A 909 1.05 9.88 -30.39
CA LEU A 909 1.18 11.01 -31.32
C LEU A 909 2.37 10.82 -32.26
N LYS A 910 3.54 10.40 -31.72
CA LYS A 910 4.72 10.03 -32.53
C LYS A 910 4.39 8.92 -33.52
N LYS A 911 3.78 7.83 -33.07
CA LYS A 911 3.51 6.67 -33.91
C LYS A 911 2.48 6.94 -35.01
N THR A 912 1.50 7.80 -34.73
CA THR A 912 0.31 7.97 -35.57
C THR A 912 0.41 9.20 -36.49
N TYR A 913 1.08 10.26 -36.03
CA TYR A 913 1.11 11.55 -36.70
C TYR A 913 2.52 12.02 -37.15
N ASP A 914 3.61 11.35 -36.72
CA ASP A 914 4.92 11.49 -37.40
C ASP A 914 4.96 10.55 -38.61
#